data_AF-A0A5J4V5M1-F1
#
_entry.id   AF-A0A5J4V5M1-F1
#
_cell.length_a   1.000
_cell.length_b   1.000
_cell.length_c   1.000
_cell.angle_alpha   90.00
_cell.angle_beta   90.00
_cell.angle_gamma   90.00
#
_symmetry.space_group_name_H-M   'P 1'
#
loop_
_entity.id
_entity.type
_entity.pdbx_description
1 polymer ?
#
loop_
_entity_poly.entity_id
_entity_poly.type
_entity_poly.pdbx_seq_one_letter_code
_entity_poly.pdbx_strand_id
1 'polypeptide(L)'
;DSVYNKEKGNVFKLAVDFGVLIERTDGNNEDQTIKYKYMLPVDASSERRAPLEIRSRDNINMYKQYLRTVIGSVQERANTDTHEKIVSIFSIMLFVFRYPLAGAAIPSLKQLIKPYSFITMLNSKDKRWKDCSRIAEAKRIFSRVNGVEFRDNYQGFDFVGDIENFINKEQINVHMYTYESDPPHYELTQNYLVNGSDKQFNILFINDGINAHIMYISDVEALTGFRYCNICHRQAFRIGDKNLQVQMRNHMKKCQQNDGKIVKKVILEKFAKLFVPHILSNKTYKHLLANNLTHLFKPTRYYITYDIETLEKKVNEKFGDSSQVTTTLIPYAIASTIKLASCIHSIYYDIRTEDFLDKWLEQLFEEAKQVKKDNKYIDETIPQYYEVPIIGFNSAKFDASVLFKNLESKDWTISKYLGSSTIAKQIVHKHQSSSIQLRFVDFKIYSMQHKLKDAVRDFRNGLYKKGRFPHEFININNYMNELNKSEPFPIEAFDNKLRNKKLSEDKYKEYLVEAAKHKTRWDYLKHYNILDTRVLIEPIDYLIELMFKYNVDMLANISMSQCSNAIKYSMAYNCFDINGDYNCKNTDKSIVITQNYWRAKVDSQIEQDNKKGRDSNNNVTIDDYDYFKEIFKNQRCHMCNARFTWKNRPTLDRIDNSKGRSKDNVIPCCLYCNVCKANRDEKQMKQMIQLRKYALFKQLPMTLTSDEGYQLLRKGITGGISNVMHRYNIAGETKINHFQFDQENKCVYSIDSDYVMTHVVQLDFHSQYPSVMSGEPNALNLYANHIIYMPAQLIEKITDYDRCKALIYNTSRFSNDPLVVDKMLLFVAEIKGHIDEKHLNEAINWGPILRIIDIKTNKETIGEFMYNHLVNHQLLHDKTDRKLTNLIDTNNEVMSFNNYYLWLLMDTCHFIIDEIAKDAKNEGLGQFCKLILNSAFGGDALNSEKYSNTRLLSANKTFIQHMMGGFIHSTELNEDLYAVQVDKEHCRCNTCLQVAYFVLDSAKFWYVNFIYNFMNKVYDMSRMHFVQGDTDSLTWAISGNPNRSPDQLFEEVIKDQELLDRYKDCVFSENGIKQELHIGVEKYGYNCIALSPKNIIINNEIVLKGVILDLNPQINEQTFVDCINKGTIATAINATLAQRKGTMSMLKMKKNAIT
;
A
#
# COMPACT_ATOMS: atom_id res chain seq x y z
N ASP A 1 23.11 4.72 -42.57
CA ASP A 1 23.92 5.87 -43.04
C ASP A 1 23.08 6.97 -43.67
N SER A 2 22.41 6.76 -44.82
CA SER A 2 21.53 7.79 -45.42
C SER A 2 20.53 8.39 -44.41
N VAL A 3 19.79 7.54 -43.66
CA VAL A 3 18.89 8.01 -42.58
C VAL A 3 19.62 8.82 -41.50
N TYR A 4 20.73 8.31 -40.94
CA TYR A 4 21.53 9.04 -39.96
C TYR A 4 21.96 10.44 -40.45
N ASN A 5 22.38 10.54 -41.71
CA ASN A 5 22.78 11.80 -42.33
C ASN A 5 21.58 12.74 -42.62
N LYS A 6 20.34 12.22 -42.61
CA LYS A 6 19.08 12.95 -42.82
C LYS A 6 18.46 13.46 -41.51
N GLU A 7 18.63 12.71 -40.42
CA GLU A 7 17.98 13.01 -39.11
C GLU A 7 18.74 14.01 -38.22
N LYS A 8 20.00 14.35 -38.57
CA LYS A 8 20.85 15.44 -38.02
C LYS A 8 20.39 16.05 -36.67
N GLY A 9 20.97 15.59 -35.56
CA GLY A 9 20.77 16.19 -34.23
C GLY A 9 19.50 15.77 -33.49
N ASN A 10 18.67 14.91 -34.09
CA ASN A 10 17.50 14.32 -33.42
C ASN A 10 17.84 12.91 -32.89
N VAL A 11 17.34 12.58 -31.69
CA VAL A 11 17.34 11.17 -31.24
C VAL A 11 16.21 10.43 -31.93
N PHE A 12 16.57 9.35 -32.62
CA PHE A 12 15.61 8.44 -33.24
C PHE A 12 15.94 6.98 -32.92
N LYS A 13 14.91 6.14 -32.94
CA LYS A 13 15.04 4.69 -33.03
C LYS A 13 14.85 4.29 -34.49
N LEU A 14 15.79 3.51 -35.02
CA LEU A 14 15.61 2.83 -36.30
C LEU A 14 14.97 1.47 -36.03
N ALA A 15 13.98 1.09 -36.84
CA ALA A 15 13.53 -0.31 -36.93
C ALA A 15 13.57 -0.76 -38.39
N VAL A 16 13.61 -2.08 -38.61
CA VAL A 16 13.70 -2.68 -39.93
C VAL A 16 12.76 -3.88 -40.01
N ASP A 17 11.99 -3.96 -41.09
CA ASP A 17 11.21 -5.16 -41.44
C ASP A 17 11.62 -5.67 -42.83
N PHE A 18 11.43 -6.96 -43.06
CA PHE A 18 11.95 -7.69 -44.22
C PHE A 18 10.82 -8.38 -44.99
N GLY A 19 10.71 -8.08 -46.27
CA GLY A 19 9.85 -8.85 -47.16
C GLY A 19 10.52 -10.15 -47.55
N VAL A 20 9.88 -11.27 -47.23
CA VAL A 20 10.44 -12.62 -47.36
C VAL A 20 9.59 -13.51 -48.27
N LEU A 21 10.26 -14.36 -49.05
CA LEU A 21 9.63 -15.35 -49.90
C LEU A 21 9.75 -16.72 -49.22
N ILE A 22 8.59 -17.34 -48.98
CA ILE A 22 8.42 -18.53 -48.16
C ILE A 22 7.89 -19.67 -49.03
N GLU A 23 8.63 -20.77 -49.04
CA GLU A 23 8.31 -22.05 -49.67
C GLU A 23 7.51 -22.89 -48.67
N ARG A 24 6.45 -23.54 -49.15
CA ARG A 24 5.59 -24.43 -48.37
C ARG A 24 5.43 -25.77 -49.08
N THR A 25 5.69 -26.87 -48.38
CA THR A 25 5.61 -28.23 -48.95
C THR A 25 4.45 -28.98 -48.32
N ASP A 26 3.31 -29.00 -49.01
CA ASP A 26 2.12 -29.76 -48.61
C ASP A 26 2.17 -31.15 -49.26
N GLY A 27 2.19 -32.22 -48.48
CA GLY A 27 2.14 -33.60 -48.98
C GLY A 27 2.92 -34.61 -48.13
N ASN A 28 2.81 -35.89 -48.49
CA ASN A 28 3.62 -36.97 -47.94
C ASN A 28 4.84 -37.23 -48.85
N ASN A 29 5.80 -38.07 -48.43
CA ASN A 29 7.08 -38.27 -49.13
C ASN A 29 6.99 -38.79 -50.58
N GLU A 30 5.83 -39.31 -51.01
CA GLU A 30 5.62 -39.85 -52.36
C GLU A 30 4.89 -38.87 -53.29
N ASP A 31 4.25 -37.82 -52.75
CA ASP A 31 3.51 -36.80 -53.51
C ASP A 31 3.57 -35.45 -52.77
N GLN A 32 4.49 -34.57 -53.19
CA GLN A 32 4.74 -33.26 -52.57
C GLN A 32 4.37 -32.09 -53.48
N THR A 33 3.45 -31.23 -53.03
CA THR A 33 3.09 -30.00 -53.73
C THR A 33 3.79 -28.80 -53.09
N ILE A 34 4.79 -28.24 -53.78
CA ILE A 34 5.50 -27.04 -53.34
C ILE A 34 4.74 -25.78 -53.78
N LYS A 35 4.45 -24.88 -52.84
CA LYS A 35 3.75 -23.61 -53.04
C LYS A 35 4.60 -22.46 -52.48
N TYR A 36 4.70 -21.36 -53.21
CA TYR A 36 5.43 -20.17 -52.75
C TYR A 36 4.46 -19.07 -52.36
N LYS A 37 4.65 -18.48 -51.17
CA LYS A 37 3.97 -17.27 -50.70
C LYS A 37 5.01 -16.20 -50.40
N TYR A 38 4.73 -14.95 -50.75
CA TYR A 38 5.57 -13.82 -50.35
C TYR A 38 4.88 -13.04 -49.22
N MET A 39 5.69 -12.55 -48.29
CA MET A 39 5.30 -11.62 -47.24
C MET A 39 5.96 -10.28 -47.55
N LEU A 40 5.18 -9.20 -47.59
CA LEU A 40 5.72 -7.83 -47.68
C LEU A 40 6.01 -7.30 -46.26
N PRO A 41 7.00 -6.41 -46.10
CA PRO A 41 7.24 -5.77 -44.81
C PRO A 41 6.07 -4.85 -44.47
N VAL A 42 5.66 -4.81 -43.20
CA VAL A 42 4.50 -4.05 -42.74
C VAL A 42 4.76 -3.32 -41.44
N ASP A 43 4.16 -2.13 -41.30
CA ASP A 43 4.36 -1.21 -40.18
C ASP A 43 4.18 -1.87 -38.79
N ALA A 44 3.15 -2.71 -38.66
CA ALA A 44 2.84 -3.45 -37.43
C ALA A 44 3.91 -4.47 -36.98
N SER A 45 4.86 -4.85 -37.84
CA SER A 45 6.04 -5.65 -37.47
C SER A 45 7.10 -4.80 -36.77
N SER A 46 7.24 -3.54 -37.19
CA SER A 46 8.44 -2.71 -36.95
C SER A 46 8.65 -2.32 -35.50
N GLU A 47 7.59 -2.27 -34.69
CA GLU A 47 7.67 -2.08 -33.23
C GLU A 47 8.48 -3.19 -32.53
N ARG A 48 8.70 -4.36 -33.16
CA ARG A 48 9.44 -5.46 -32.55
C ARG A 48 10.95 -5.23 -32.57
N ARG A 49 11.42 -4.49 -31.56
CA ARG A 49 12.82 -4.29 -31.17
C ARG A 49 13.64 -3.41 -32.13
N ALA A 50 13.53 -2.10 -31.91
CA ALA A 50 14.66 -1.19 -32.05
C ALA A 50 15.48 -1.25 -30.73
N PRO A 51 16.55 -2.06 -30.62
CA PRO A 51 17.23 -2.32 -29.35
C PRO A 51 18.08 -1.15 -28.85
N LEU A 52 18.33 -0.16 -29.70
CA LEU A 52 19.31 0.90 -29.47
C LEU A 52 18.75 2.24 -29.97
N GLU A 53 18.93 3.28 -29.17
CA GLU A 53 18.70 4.65 -29.61
C GLU A 53 19.89 5.13 -30.43
N ILE A 54 19.60 5.71 -31.60
CA ILE A 54 20.64 6.25 -32.46
C ILE A 54 20.90 7.69 -32.01
N ARG A 55 21.92 7.86 -31.17
CA ARG A 55 22.42 9.15 -30.67
C ARG A 55 23.77 9.54 -31.28
N SER A 56 24.61 8.55 -31.60
CA SER A 56 25.97 8.77 -32.12
C SER A 56 26.32 7.94 -33.36
N ARG A 57 27.46 8.26 -33.98
CA ARG A 57 28.03 7.53 -35.12
C ARG A 57 28.37 6.08 -34.77
N ASP A 58 28.66 5.81 -33.50
CA ASP A 58 28.94 4.47 -33.01
C ASP A 58 27.66 3.68 -32.76
N ASN A 59 26.58 4.32 -32.31
CA ASN A 59 25.28 3.63 -32.21
C ASN A 59 24.79 3.14 -33.58
N ILE A 60 24.92 3.94 -34.64
CA ILE A 60 24.55 3.47 -36.00
C ILE A 60 25.49 2.38 -36.52
N ASN A 61 26.75 2.33 -36.07
CA ASN A 61 27.67 1.22 -36.41
C ASN A 61 27.35 -0.07 -35.64
N MET A 62 27.04 0.01 -34.34
CA MET A 62 26.50 -1.11 -33.56
C MET A 62 25.17 -1.61 -34.14
N TYR A 63 24.28 -0.70 -34.57
CA TYR A 63 23.02 -1.07 -35.20
C TYR A 63 23.23 -1.81 -36.55
N LYS A 64 24.25 -1.46 -37.34
CA LYS A 64 24.63 -2.27 -38.54
C LYS A 64 25.06 -3.68 -38.17
N GLN A 65 25.78 -3.87 -37.07
CA GLN A 65 26.18 -5.19 -36.60
C GLN A 65 24.96 -6.00 -36.17
N TYR A 66 24.08 -5.42 -35.34
CA TYR A 66 22.78 -6.02 -34.99
C TYR A 66 21.96 -6.39 -36.24
N LEU A 67 21.87 -5.51 -37.24
CA LEU A 67 21.12 -5.78 -38.46
C LEU A 67 21.68 -6.96 -39.26
N ARG A 68 23.00 -7.15 -39.29
CA ARG A 68 23.64 -8.33 -39.91
C ARG A 68 23.27 -9.61 -39.15
N THR A 69 23.28 -9.58 -37.82
CA THR A 69 22.82 -10.71 -36.98
C THR A 69 21.34 -11.02 -37.19
N VAL A 70 20.48 -9.99 -37.33
CA VAL A 70 19.06 -10.19 -37.64
C VAL A 70 18.88 -10.85 -39.01
N ILE A 71 19.56 -10.38 -40.06
CA ILE A 71 19.52 -10.98 -41.40
C ILE A 71 20.00 -12.44 -41.35
N GLY A 72 21.11 -12.72 -40.66
CA GLY A 72 21.57 -14.10 -40.43
C GLY A 72 20.49 -14.96 -39.76
N SER A 73 19.87 -14.47 -38.69
CA SER A 73 18.79 -15.20 -37.98
C SER A 73 17.51 -15.40 -38.81
N VAL A 74 17.30 -14.63 -39.89
CA VAL A 74 16.20 -14.86 -40.85
C VAL A 74 16.59 -15.91 -41.88
N GLN A 75 17.87 -16.01 -42.25
CA GLN A 75 18.40 -17.06 -43.12
C GLN A 75 18.55 -18.41 -42.39
N GLU A 76 18.89 -18.39 -41.09
CA GLU A 76 18.94 -19.59 -40.22
C GLU A 76 17.54 -20.12 -39.87
N ARG A 77 16.50 -19.30 -39.94
CA ARG A 77 15.09 -19.72 -39.83
C ARG A 77 14.58 -20.37 -41.12
N ALA A 78 15.32 -21.38 -41.55
CA ALA A 78 14.99 -22.21 -42.71
C ALA A 78 13.73 -23.08 -42.49
N ASN A 79 13.17 -23.15 -41.28
CA ASN A 79 11.83 -23.70 -41.00
C ASN A 79 11.11 -22.82 -39.97
N THR A 80 9.93 -22.29 -40.31
CA THR A 80 8.98 -21.70 -39.35
C THR A 80 7.89 -22.69 -38.90
N ASP A 81 7.76 -23.79 -39.64
CA ASP A 81 6.93 -24.98 -39.41
C ASP A 81 7.67 -26.15 -40.11
N THR A 82 7.35 -27.42 -39.84
CA THR A 82 8.00 -28.55 -40.57
C THR A 82 7.69 -28.56 -42.07
N HIS A 83 6.73 -27.74 -42.50
CA HIS A 83 6.27 -27.59 -43.87
C HIS A 83 6.54 -26.21 -44.48
N GLU A 84 7.15 -25.24 -43.77
CA GLU A 84 7.34 -23.86 -44.27
C GLU A 84 8.74 -23.29 -44.04
N LYS A 85 9.41 -22.91 -45.14
CA LYS A 85 10.80 -22.47 -45.20
C LYS A 85 10.95 -21.08 -45.80
N ILE A 86 11.75 -20.21 -45.18
CA ILE A 86 12.17 -18.94 -45.78
C ILE A 86 13.28 -19.22 -46.81
N VAL A 87 13.09 -18.79 -48.06
CA VAL A 87 14.04 -19.04 -49.16
C VAL A 87 14.80 -17.77 -49.57
N SER A 88 14.17 -16.59 -49.45
CA SER A 88 14.79 -15.33 -49.86
C SER A 88 14.24 -14.12 -49.11
N ILE A 89 15.06 -13.07 -48.98
CA ILE A 89 14.67 -11.72 -48.56
C ILE A 89 14.68 -10.85 -49.82
N PHE A 90 13.52 -10.36 -50.26
CA PHE A 90 13.37 -9.63 -51.52
C PHE A 90 13.10 -8.13 -51.36
N SER A 91 12.75 -7.66 -50.15
CA SER A 91 12.59 -6.23 -49.85
C SER A 91 12.90 -5.90 -48.39
N ILE A 92 13.21 -4.64 -48.12
CA ILE A 92 13.59 -4.14 -46.79
C ILE A 92 12.88 -2.79 -46.57
N MET A 93 12.21 -2.62 -45.44
CA MET A 93 11.58 -1.35 -45.05
C MET A 93 12.23 -0.79 -43.78
N LEU A 94 12.60 0.49 -43.81
CA LEU A 94 13.26 1.18 -42.70
C LEU A 94 12.29 2.18 -42.06
N PHE A 95 12.03 2.00 -40.76
CA PHE A 95 11.17 2.89 -39.97
C PHE A 95 12.03 3.77 -39.05
N VAL A 96 11.60 5.02 -38.85
CA VAL A 96 12.34 6.05 -38.14
C VAL A 96 11.44 6.70 -37.09
N PHE A 97 11.57 6.25 -35.84
CA PHE A 97 10.77 6.73 -34.72
C PHE A 97 11.50 7.87 -34.01
N ARG A 98 11.02 9.10 -34.17
CA ARG A 98 11.52 10.29 -33.48
C ARG A 98 10.86 10.45 -32.11
N TYR A 99 11.61 10.87 -31.10
CA TYR A 99 11.01 11.31 -29.84
C TYR A 99 10.46 12.75 -29.97
N PRO A 100 9.21 13.02 -29.53
CA PRO A 100 8.69 14.38 -29.47
C PRO A 100 9.37 15.15 -28.31
N LEU A 101 10.06 16.24 -28.65
CA LEU A 101 10.70 17.13 -27.67
C LEU A 101 9.71 18.20 -27.20
N ALA A 102 9.55 18.35 -25.88
CA ALA A 102 8.60 19.27 -25.25
C ALA A 102 9.03 20.75 -25.34
N GLY A 103 8.10 21.67 -25.06
CA GLY A 103 8.33 23.13 -25.03
C GLY A 103 7.85 23.84 -26.29
N ALA A 104 6.73 24.57 -26.18
CA ALA A 104 6.08 25.24 -27.29
C ALA A 104 6.83 26.50 -27.76
N ALA A 105 6.75 26.81 -29.05
CA ALA A 105 7.35 28.02 -29.62
C ALA A 105 6.61 29.30 -29.21
N ILE A 106 7.26 30.08 -28.33
CA ILE A 106 6.81 31.40 -27.84
C ILE A 106 6.47 32.33 -29.03
N PRO A 107 5.20 32.77 -29.18
CA PRO A 107 4.75 33.49 -30.37
C PRO A 107 5.54 34.78 -30.68
N SER A 108 5.96 35.52 -29.64
CA SER A 108 6.73 36.76 -29.78
C SER A 108 8.20 36.54 -30.19
N LEU A 109 8.75 35.34 -29.99
CA LEU A 109 10.14 35.02 -30.34
C LEU A 109 10.28 34.36 -31.71
N LYS A 110 9.20 33.86 -32.32
CA LYS A 110 9.21 33.24 -33.66
C LYS A 110 9.83 34.10 -34.76
N GLN A 111 9.85 35.43 -34.62
CA GLN A 111 10.49 36.34 -35.58
C GLN A 111 12.02 36.45 -35.41
N LEU A 112 12.57 36.15 -34.23
CA LEU A 112 14.00 36.29 -33.90
C LEU A 112 14.81 34.99 -34.10
N ILE A 113 14.13 33.87 -34.26
CA ILE A 113 14.73 32.52 -34.28
C ILE A 113 15.53 32.23 -35.58
N LYS A 114 15.25 32.95 -36.67
CA LYS A 114 16.06 32.92 -37.90
C LYS A 114 17.21 33.94 -37.76
N PRO A 115 18.51 33.58 -37.66
CA PRO A 115 19.13 32.27 -37.95
C PRO A 115 20.12 31.74 -36.87
N TYR A 116 19.90 31.98 -35.57
CA TYR A 116 20.88 31.62 -34.52
C TYR A 116 20.33 30.66 -33.45
N SER A 117 21.05 29.57 -33.18
CA SER A 117 20.67 28.52 -32.21
C SER A 117 20.94 28.85 -30.74
N PHE A 118 21.72 29.90 -30.46
CA PHE A 118 22.04 30.40 -29.12
C PHE A 118 21.71 31.89 -29.01
N ILE A 119 20.76 32.24 -28.13
CA ILE A 119 20.38 33.63 -27.86
C ILE A 119 20.29 33.86 -26.34
N THR A 120 21.01 34.84 -25.82
CA THR A 120 20.91 35.28 -24.41
C THR A 120 19.83 36.35 -24.28
N MET A 121 18.83 36.17 -23.43
CA MET A 121 17.82 37.22 -23.19
C MET A 121 18.30 38.30 -22.18
N LEU A 122 17.43 39.28 -21.90
CA LEU A 122 17.81 40.57 -21.31
C LEU A 122 18.47 40.49 -19.93
N ASN A 123 19.27 41.52 -19.62
CA ASN A 123 19.67 41.88 -18.27
C ASN A 123 18.93 43.17 -17.85
N SER A 124 19.00 43.47 -16.55
CA SER A 124 18.28 44.57 -15.90
C SER A 124 18.68 45.98 -16.39
N LYS A 125 17.94 47.00 -15.92
CA LYS A 125 17.78 48.33 -16.54
C LYS A 125 19.08 49.06 -16.94
N ASP A 126 20.18 48.87 -16.21
CA ASP A 126 21.27 49.84 -16.18
C ASP A 126 22.53 49.46 -17.00
N LYS A 127 22.59 48.26 -17.61
CA LYS A 127 23.71 47.86 -18.51
C LYS A 127 23.27 47.07 -19.75
N ARG A 128 22.95 47.79 -20.83
CA ARG A 128 22.81 47.21 -22.18
C ARG A 128 24.17 46.81 -22.76
N TRP A 129 24.43 45.51 -22.86
CA TRP A 129 25.43 44.96 -23.79
C TRP A 129 24.86 45.03 -25.22
N LYS A 130 25.69 45.33 -26.22
CA LYS A 130 25.28 45.26 -27.64
C LYS A 130 25.10 43.78 -28.04
N ASP A 131 24.17 43.49 -28.94
CA ASP A 131 23.83 42.10 -29.27
C ASP A 131 24.96 41.35 -29.99
N CYS A 132 25.80 42.06 -30.75
CA CYS A 132 27.05 41.52 -31.28
C CYS A 132 28.02 41.03 -30.19
N SER A 133 28.04 41.67 -29.01
CA SER A 133 28.87 41.24 -27.86
C SER A 133 28.33 39.97 -27.20
N ARG A 134 27.00 39.75 -27.22
CA ARG A 134 26.35 38.51 -26.74
C ARG A 134 26.66 37.33 -27.65
N ILE A 135 26.53 37.54 -28.97
CA ILE A 135 26.90 36.56 -29.98
C ILE A 135 28.39 36.22 -29.88
N ALA A 136 29.27 37.20 -29.65
CA ALA A 136 30.70 36.96 -29.45
C ALA A 136 31.02 36.05 -28.25
N GLU A 137 30.32 36.21 -27.11
CA GLU A 137 30.54 35.33 -25.94
C GLU A 137 29.97 33.92 -26.16
N ALA A 138 28.83 33.78 -26.83
CA ALA A 138 28.30 32.47 -27.24
C ALA A 138 29.27 31.76 -28.22
N LYS A 139 29.83 32.48 -29.21
CA LYS A 139 30.86 31.96 -30.13
C LYS A 139 32.14 31.54 -29.36
N ARG A 140 32.56 32.28 -28.33
CA ARG A 140 33.69 31.91 -27.44
C ARG A 140 33.43 30.63 -26.66
N ILE A 141 32.27 30.51 -26.00
CA ILE A 141 31.94 29.33 -25.18
C ILE A 141 31.87 28.09 -26.07
N PHE A 142 31.19 28.17 -27.22
CA PHE A 142 31.19 27.11 -28.22
C PHE A 142 32.62 26.70 -28.63
N SER A 143 33.47 27.68 -28.95
CA SER A 143 34.86 27.42 -29.37
C SER A 143 35.73 26.81 -28.27
N ARG A 144 35.46 27.11 -27.00
CA ARG A 144 36.16 26.52 -25.85
C ARG A 144 35.74 25.08 -25.61
N VAL A 145 34.44 24.80 -25.61
CA VAL A 145 33.89 23.47 -25.30
C VAL A 145 34.15 22.47 -26.44
N ASN A 146 34.01 22.92 -27.68
CA ASN A 146 34.13 22.06 -28.86
C ASN A 146 35.51 22.13 -29.56
N GLY A 147 36.40 23.03 -29.13
CA GLY A 147 37.75 23.17 -29.67
C GLY A 147 37.83 23.70 -31.11
N VAL A 148 36.74 24.26 -31.64
CA VAL A 148 36.62 24.72 -33.03
C VAL A 148 35.90 26.06 -33.13
N GLU A 149 36.39 26.96 -33.99
CA GLU A 149 35.77 28.27 -34.18
C GLU A 149 34.33 28.17 -34.72
N PHE A 150 33.45 29.05 -34.24
CA PHE A 150 32.04 29.08 -34.65
C PHE A 150 31.89 29.63 -36.07
N ARG A 151 31.43 28.78 -36.99
CA ARG A 151 31.17 29.10 -38.40
C ARG A 151 29.73 29.53 -38.61
N ASP A 152 29.49 30.48 -39.52
CA ASP A 152 28.15 31.04 -39.75
C ASP A 152 27.17 30.09 -40.50
N ASN A 153 27.64 28.89 -40.87
CA ASN A 153 26.84 27.79 -41.41
C ASN A 153 26.62 26.63 -40.40
N TYR A 154 26.75 26.92 -39.10
CA TYR A 154 26.47 25.99 -38.00
C TYR A 154 25.07 25.35 -38.13
N GLN A 155 24.99 24.02 -37.97
CA GLN A 155 23.79 23.23 -38.24
C GLN A 155 22.80 23.15 -37.06
N GLY A 156 23.13 23.76 -35.92
CA GLY A 156 22.39 23.61 -34.65
C GLY A 156 23.19 22.83 -33.59
N PHE A 157 22.71 22.89 -32.35
CA PHE A 157 23.29 22.20 -31.20
C PHE A 157 22.63 20.83 -31.05
N ASP A 158 23.41 19.76 -31.05
CA ASP A 158 22.88 18.41 -30.82
C ASP A 158 22.64 18.26 -29.31
N PHE A 159 21.40 18.48 -28.86
CA PHE A 159 21.11 18.51 -27.43
C PHE A 159 21.42 17.18 -26.71
N VAL A 160 21.58 16.06 -27.42
CA VAL A 160 21.82 14.75 -26.78
C VAL A 160 23.27 14.28 -26.93
N GLY A 161 24.00 14.72 -27.96
CA GLY A 161 25.46 14.56 -28.05
C GLY A 161 26.25 15.63 -27.29
N ASP A 162 25.86 16.90 -27.44
CA ASP A 162 26.66 18.05 -27.00
C ASP A 162 26.41 18.43 -25.53
N ILE A 163 25.23 18.20 -24.95
CA ILE A 163 24.93 18.67 -23.58
C ILE A 163 25.73 17.91 -22.51
N GLU A 164 25.88 16.59 -22.63
CA GLU A 164 26.69 15.79 -21.69
C GLU A 164 28.17 16.17 -21.82
N ASN A 165 28.64 16.46 -23.03
CA ASN A 165 30.01 16.91 -23.33
C ASN A 165 30.28 18.30 -22.72
N PHE A 166 29.31 19.22 -22.83
CA PHE A 166 29.32 20.55 -22.21
C PHE A 166 29.34 20.48 -20.68
N ILE A 167 28.40 19.73 -20.07
CA ILE A 167 28.27 19.53 -18.62
C ILE A 167 29.58 18.97 -18.04
N ASN A 168 30.13 17.92 -18.65
CA ASN A 168 31.32 17.23 -18.16
C ASN A 168 32.61 18.06 -18.32
N LYS A 169 32.73 18.88 -19.37
CA LYS A 169 33.92 19.74 -19.59
C LYS A 169 33.95 20.98 -18.70
N GLU A 170 32.84 21.72 -18.61
CA GLU A 170 32.80 22.98 -17.84
C GLU A 170 32.55 22.75 -16.33
N GLN A 171 32.09 21.54 -15.97
CA GLN A 171 31.69 21.13 -14.61
C GLN A 171 30.59 22.06 -14.06
N ILE A 172 29.43 22.09 -14.72
CA ILE A 172 28.32 23.02 -14.43
C ILE A 172 26.97 22.27 -14.37
N ASN A 173 26.14 22.61 -13.37
CA ASN A 173 24.76 22.13 -13.30
C ASN A 173 23.88 22.85 -14.33
N VAL A 174 23.12 22.11 -15.13
CA VAL A 174 22.22 22.67 -16.15
C VAL A 174 20.76 22.51 -15.73
N HIS A 175 20.03 23.63 -15.66
CA HIS A 175 18.60 23.67 -15.32
C HIS A 175 17.80 24.02 -16.58
N MET A 176 16.96 23.09 -17.06
CA MET A 176 16.22 23.23 -18.32
C MET A 176 14.75 23.56 -18.07
N TYR A 177 14.33 24.71 -18.57
CA TYR A 177 12.97 25.22 -18.52
C TYR A 177 12.32 25.11 -19.90
N THR A 178 11.00 24.97 -19.96
CA THR A 178 10.19 24.94 -21.18
C THR A 178 9.04 25.93 -21.08
N TYR A 179 8.57 26.43 -22.23
CA TYR A 179 7.35 27.23 -22.32
C TYR A 179 6.14 26.36 -22.62
N GLU A 180 5.09 26.51 -21.81
CA GLU A 180 3.75 25.98 -22.08
C GLU A 180 2.86 27.10 -22.62
N SER A 181 2.02 26.78 -23.61
CA SER A 181 1.27 27.81 -24.35
C SER A 181 -0.13 28.11 -23.82
N ASP A 182 -0.76 27.16 -23.13
CA ASP A 182 -2.13 27.30 -22.62
C ASP A 182 -2.30 26.60 -21.25
N PRO A 183 -2.38 27.35 -20.13
CA PRO A 183 -2.14 28.80 -20.03
C PRO A 183 -0.67 29.15 -20.34
N PRO A 184 -0.37 30.37 -20.81
CA PRO A 184 1.00 30.77 -21.17
C PRO A 184 1.91 30.89 -19.93
N HIS A 185 2.86 29.96 -19.76
CA HIS A 185 3.78 29.96 -18.60
C HIS A 185 5.11 29.24 -18.87
N TYR A 186 6.02 29.29 -17.89
CA TYR A 186 7.33 28.62 -17.93
C TYR A 186 7.42 27.57 -16.80
N GLU A 187 7.83 26.34 -17.15
CA GLU A 187 8.04 25.22 -16.22
C GLU A 187 9.53 24.80 -16.19
N LEU A 188 10.02 24.32 -15.04
CA LEU A 188 11.33 23.65 -14.91
C LEU A 188 11.17 22.15 -15.22
N THR A 189 11.51 21.72 -16.43
CA THR A 189 11.28 20.34 -16.90
C THR A 189 12.37 19.36 -16.50
N GLN A 190 13.66 19.73 -16.57
CA GLN A 190 14.79 18.81 -16.32
C GLN A 190 15.97 19.49 -15.61
N ASN A 191 16.74 18.70 -14.86
CA ASN A 191 17.91 19.14 -14.13
C ASN A 191 19.06 18.14 -14.35
N TYR A 192 20.19 18.62 -14.85
CA TYR A 192 21.44 17.87 -14.95
C TYR A 192 22.40 18.38 -13.88
N LEU A 193 22.84 17.50 -12.98
CA LEU A 193 23.62 17.86 -11.80
C LEU A 193 25.00 17.20 -11.82
N VAL A 194 26.02 17.95 -11.40
CA VAL A 194 27.41 17.47 -11.29
C VAL A 194 27.83 17.50 -9.82
N ASN A 195 28.24 16.35 -9.29
CA ASN A 195 28.64 16.22 -7.88
C ASN A 195 29.79 17.19 -7.55
N GLY A 196 29.56 18.12 -6.61
CA GLY A 196 30.57 19.05 -6.12
C GLY A 196 30.74 20.34 -6.91
N SER A 197 29.86 20.67 -7.87
CA SER A 197 29.86 21.97 -8.54
C SER A 197 28.81 22.92 -7.99
N ASP A 198 29.23 24.14 -7.62
CA ASP A 198 28.33 25.26 -7.28
C ASP A 198 27.87 26.07 -8.52
N LYS A 199 28.45 25.82 -9.70
CA LYS A 199 28.15 26.58 -10.92
C LYS A 199 26.79 26.15 -11.48
N GLN A 200 26.02 27.11 -12.01
CA GLN A 200 24.70 26.87 -12.61
C GLN A 200 24.60 27.51 -13.99
N PHE A 201 23.89 26.85 -14.91
CA PHE A 201 23.58 27.34 -16.25
C PHE A 201 22.09 27.08 -16.54
N ASN A 202 21.29 28.15 -16.49
CA ASN A 202 19.85 28.07 -16.70
C ASN A 202 19.53 28.24 -18.19
N ILE A 203 18.78 27.30 -18.77
CA ILE A 203 18.42 27.31 -20.20
C ILE A 203 16.91 27.19 -20.41
N LEU A 204 16.38 27.96 -21.36
CA LEU A 204 15.04 27.84 -21.87
C LEU A 204 15.10 27.07 -23.20
N PHE A 205 14.45 25.92 -23.23
CA PHE A 205 14.32 25.06 -24.40
C PHE A 205 13.04 25.42 -25.17
N ILE A 206 13.17 25.62 -26.48
CA ILE A 206 12.08 26.01 -27.38
C ILE A 206 12.12 25.11 -28.62
N ASN A 207 10.99 24.45 -28.93
CA ASN A 207 10.81 23.66 -30.15
C ASN A 207 9.83 24.38 -31.09
N ASP A 208 10.24 24.63 -32.35
CA ASP A 208 9.36 25.21 -33.38
C ASP A 208 8.59 24.18 -34.22
N GLY A 209 8.84 22.88 -33.97
CA GLY A 209 8.30 21.75 -34.72
C GLY A 209 9.27 21.20 -35.78
N ILE A 210 10.36 21.91 -36.07
CA ILE A 210 11.40 21.55 -37.04
C ILE A 210 12.80 21.59 -36.40
N ASN A 211 13.03 22.54 -35.50
CA ASN A 211 14.31 22.84 -34.87
C ASN A 211 14.17 22.97 -33.33
N ALA A 212 15.19 22.52 -32.61
CA ALA A 212 15.37 22.79 -31.19
C ALA A 212 16.27 24.01 -30.98
N HIS A 213 15.85 24.94 -30.11
CA HIS A 213 16.58 26.16 -29.78
C HIS A 213 16.81 26.26 -28.27
N ILE A 214 17.97 26.80 -27.89
CA ILE A 214 18.38 26.94 -26.50
C ILE A 214 18.71 28.41 -26.22
N MET A 215 17.96 29.01 -25.30
CA MET A 215 18.20 30.38 -24.85
C MET A 215 18.76 30.37 -23.43
N TYR A 216 19.80 31.15 -23.16
CA TYR A 216 20.33 31.29 -21.81
C TYR A 216 19.44 32.23 -20.97
N ILE A 217 19.09 31.78 -19.77
CA ILE A 217 18.29 32.53 -18.80
C ILE A 217 19.23 33.23 -17.82
N SER A 218 19.35 34.55 -17.97
CA SER A 218 20.04 35.47 -17.07
C SER A 218 19.36 35.59 -15.70
N ASP A 219 18.02 35.60 -15.68
CA ASP A 219 17.19 35.85 -14.51
C ASP A 219 15.98 34.90 -14.49
N VAL A 220 16.12 33.78 -13.77
CA VAL A 220 15.04 32.78 -13.56
C VAL A 220 13.89 33.36 -12.75
N GLU A 221 14.18 34.29 -11.84
CA GLU A 221 13.20 34.90 -10.96
C GLU A 221 12.26 35.83 -11.71
N ALA A 222 12.80 36.64 -12.62
CA ALA A 222 12.01 37.46 -13.54
C ALA A 222 11.26 36.63 -14.58
N LEU A 223 11.81 35.49 -15.04
CA LEU A 223 11.18 34.63 -16.04
C LEU A 223 9.98 33.85 -15.46
N THR A 224 10.13 33.27 -14.27
CA THR A 224 9.12 32.38 -13.67
C THR A 224 8.21 33.07 -12.66
N GLY A 225 8.65 34.17 -12.03
CA GLY A 225 7.98 34.76 -10.86
C GLY A 225 8.23 34.00 -9.55
N PHE A 226 9.13 33.00 -9.56
CA PHE A 226 9.48 32.16 -8.42
C PHE A 226 10.99 32.14 -8.17
N ARG A 227 11.35 32.06 -6.89
CA ARG A 227 12.71 31.85 -6.38
C ARG A 227 12.83 30.42 -5.89
N TYR A 228 13.81 29.67 -6.38
CA TYR A 228 14.02 28.25 -6.03
C TYR A 228 15.02 28.10 -4.87
N CYS A 229 14.93 27.02 -4.11
CA CYS A 229 15.92 26.71 -3.07
C CYS A 229 17.25 26.23 -3.68
N ASN A 230 18.33 26.94 -3.36
CA ASN A 230 19.72 26.68 -3.75
C ASN A 230 20.40 25.48 -3.05
N ILE A 231 19.63 24.57 -2.44
CA ILE A 231 20.16 23.37 -1.75
C ILE A 231 19.50 22.10 -2.30
N CYS A 232 18.18 22.10 -2.49
CA CYS A 232 17.46 20.94 -3.07
C CYS A 232 17.06 21.13 -4.53
N HIS A 233 17.06 22.36 -5.05
CA HIS A 233 16.61 22.73 -6.40
C HIS A 233 15.17 22.28 -6.76
N ARG A 234 14.36 21.93 -5.75
CA ARG A 234 12.99 21.37 -5.90
C ARG A 234 11.88 22.22 -5.29
N GLN A 235 12.19 23.12 -4.37
CA GLN A 235 11.20 23.96 -3.71
C GLN A 235 11.22 25.38 -4.27
N ALA A 236 10.13 25.79 -4.90
CA ALA A 236 9.90 27.17 -5.32
C ALA A 236 9.24 28.02 -4.21
N PHE A 237 9.44 29.34 -4.26
CA PHE A 237 8.76 30.34 -3.44
C PHE A 237 8.32 31.51 -4.31
N ARG A 238 7.08 31.98 -4.17
CA ARG A 238 6.55 33.07 -5.01
C ARG A 238 7.12 34.42 -4.56
N ILE A 239 7.67 35.19 -5.50
CA ILE A 239 8.39 36.43 -5.20
C ILE A 239 7.49 37.50 -4.54
N GLY A 240 6.17 37.46 -4.82
CA GLY A 240 5.17 38.34 -4.22
C GLY A 240 4.62 37.93 -2.84
N ASP A 241 5.08 36.86 -2.21
CA ASP A 241 4.62 36.49 -0.86
C ASP A 241 5.26 37.39 0.21
N LYS A 242 4.43 38.06 1.02
CA LYS A 242 4.86 38.89 2.18
C LYS A 242 5.73 38.11 3.18
N ASN A 243 5.67 36.78 3.19
CA ASN A 243 6.39 35.90 4.10
C ASN A 243 7.61 35.20 3.44
N LEU A 244 7.93 35.49 2.17
CA LEU A 244 8.99 34.85 1.38
C LEU A 244 10.29 34.63 2.17
N GLN A 245 10.80 35.68 2.80
CA GLN A 245 12.05 35.67 3.57
C GLN A 245 12.01 34.71 4.78
N VAL A 246 10.85 34.56 5.42
CA VAL A 246 10.66 33.65 6.56
C VAL A 246 10.51 32.21 6.07
N GLN A 247 9.75 31.98 4.99
CA GLN A 247 9.56 30.66 4.38
C GLN A 247 10.88 30.09 3.87
N MET A 248 11.64 30.86 3.08
CA MET A 248 12.97 30.48 2.60
C MET A 248 13.92 30.12 3.74
N ARG A 249 14.06 31.00 4.74
CA ARG A 249 14.98 30.80 5.87
C ARG A 249 14.64 29.54 6.67
N ASN A 250 13.36 29.26 6.86
CA ASN A 250 12.89 28.06 7.55
C ASN A 250 13.09 26.80 6.71
N HIS A 251 12.92 26.86 5.39
CA HIS A 251 13.19 25.75 4.49
C HIS A 251 14.69 25.46 4.38
N MET A 252 15.53 26.46 4.10
CA MET A 252 16.98 26.30 3.95
C MET A 252 17.62 25.65 5.19
N LYS A 253 17.23 26.07 6.40
CA LYS A 253 17.68 25.45 7.65
C LYS A 253 17.33 23.95 7.75
N LYS A 254 16.12 23.54 7.33
CA LYS A 254 15.75 22.11 7.27
C LYS A 254 16.52 21.38 6.16
N CYS A 255 16.66 22.03 5.00
CA CYS A 255 17.23 21.46 3.78
C CYS A 255 18.73 21.13 3.97
N GLN A 256 19.45 22.04 4.62
CA GLN A 256 20.85 21.88 5.01
C GLN A 256 21.07 20.86 6.15
N GLN A 257 20.04 20.58 6.97
CA GLN A 257 20.07 19.52 7.99
C GLN A 257 19.78 18.11 7.44
N ASN A 258 19.36 18.00 6.17
CA ASN A 258 18.90 16.76 5.56
C ASN A 258 19.65 16.39 4.25
N ASP A 259 20.77 17.06 3.93
CA ASP A 259 21.48 16.94 2.64
C ASP A 259 20.54 17.06 1.41
N GLY A 260 19.64 18.04 1.43
CA GLY A 260 18.65 18.26 0.36
C GLY A 260 17.51 17.23 0.29
N LYS A 261 17.50 16.19 1.14
CA LYS A 261 16.50 15.12 1.14
C LYS A 261 15.26 15.48 1.96
N ILE A 262 14.11 14.94 1.55
CA ILE A 262 12.84 15.10 2.27
C ILE A 262 12.72 14.02 3.34
N VAL A 263 13.22 14.32 4.54
CA VAL A 263 13.08 13.45 5.71
C VAL A 263 11.72 13.70 6.37
N LYS A 264 10.87 12.68 6.40
CA LYS A 264 9.57 12.71 7.10
C LYS A 264 9.78 12.71 8.59
N LYS A 265 9.10 13.61 9.32
CA LYS A 265 9.15 13.66 10.79
C LYS A 265 7.85 13.16 11.40
N VAL A 266 7.98 12.21 12.32
CA VAL A 266 6.85 11.66 13.09
C VAL A 266 6.53 12.62 14.22
N ILE A 267 5.27 12.99 14.36
CA ILE A 267 4.78 13.76 15.49
C ILE A 267 4.06 12.79 16.45
N LEU A 268 4.72 12.48 17.56
CA LEU A 268 4.14 11.74 18.68
C LEU A 268 3.36 12.66 19.64
N GLU A 269 2.60 12.05 20.54
CA GLU A 269 1.83 12.77 21.54
C GLU A 269 2.69 13.15 22.76
N LYS A 270 2.47 14.35 23.32
CA LYS A 270 3.24 14.85 24.48
C LYS A 270 3.01 14.07 25.79
N PHE A 271 2.04 13.17 25.79
CA PHE A 271 1.68 12.27 26.88
C PHE A 271 0.89 11.10 26.30
N ALA A 272 0.97 9.92 26.92
CA ALA A 272 0.26 8.75 26.45
C ALA A 272 -1.25 9.01 26.50
N LYS A 273 -1.93 8.85 25.35
CA LYS A 273 -3.38 8.98 25.23
C LYS A 273 -4.02 7.61 25.25
N LEU A 274 -5.13 7.49 25.97
CA LEU A 274 -5.98 6.31 25.91
C LEU A 274 -6.50 6.10 24.48
N PHE A 275 -6.49 4.85 24.01
CA PHE A 275 -6.90 4.50 22.65
C PHE A 275 -8.20 3.69 22.68
N VAL A 276 -9.33 4.39 22.62
CA VAL A 276 -10.68 3.79 22.56
C VAL A 276 -11.43 4.27 21.33
N PRO A 277 -11.12 3.76 20.13
CA PRO A 277 -11.75 4.20 18.88
C PRO A 277 -13.28 4.07 18.89
N HIS A 278 -13.86 3.05 19.54
CA HIS A 278 -15.32 2.89 19.63
C HIS A 278 -16.03 4.08 20.29
N ILE A 279 -15.46 4.66 21.35
CA ILE A 279 -16.00 5.88 21.98
C ILE A 279 -15.49 7.16 21.28
N LEU A 280 -14.19 7.28 21.00
CA LEU A 280 -13.62 8.57 20.58
C LEU A 280 -13.83 8.91 19.10
N SER A 281 -14.00 7.92 18.22
CA SER A 281 -14.22 8.17 16.79
C SER A 281 -15.67 8.60 16.48
N ASN A 282 -16.65 8.12 17.27
CA ASN A 282 -18.06 8.45 17.09
C ASN A 282 -18.52 9.54 18.09
N LYS A 283 -18.67 10.78 17.58
CA LYS A 283 -19.13 11.94 18.37
C LYS A 283 -20.48 11.70 19.07
N THR A 284 -21.41 11.01 18.40
CA THR A 284 -22.74 10.69 18.92
C THR A 284 -22.63 9.79 20.14
N TYR A 285 -21.98 8.62 20.00
CA TYR A 285 -21.81 7.67 21.10
C TYR A 285 -21.01 8.28 22.25
N LYS A 286 -19.98 9.07 21.95
CA LYS A 286 -19.24 9.84 22.96
C LYS A 286 -20.15 10.76 23.78
N HIS A 287 -20.99 11.55 23.13
CA HIS A 287 -21.90 12.47 23.81
C HIS A 287 -22.93 11.72 24.66
N LEU A 288 -23.51 10.64 24.13
CA LEU A 288 -24.49 9.82 24.84
C LEU A 288 -23.88 9.16 26.09
N LEU A 289 -22.71 8.56 25.98
CA LEU A 289 -21.99 7.97 27.12
C LEU A 289 -21.57 9.01 28.16
N ALA A 290 -21.28 10.26 27.77
CA ALA A 290 -21.01 11.33 28.73
C ALA A 290 -22.27 11.75 29.52
N ASN A 291 -23.47 11.50 28.98
CA ASN A 291 -24.75 11.88 29.57
C ASN A 291 -25.54 10.72 30.19
N ASN A 292 -24.99 9.49 30.24
CA ASN A 292 -25.68 8.25 30.61
C ASN A 292 -26.86 7.88 29.67
N LEU A 293 -26.85 8.35 28.42
CA LEU A 293 -27.90 8.15 27.41
C LEU A 293 -27.52 7.09 26.35
N THR A 294 -26.63 6.15 26.67
CA THR A 294 -26.19 5.09 25.73
C THR A 294 -27.33 4.24 25.19
N HIS A 295 -28.42 4.06 25.96
CA HIS A 295 -29.63 3.35 25.53
C HIS A 295 -30.37 4.03 24.35
N LEU A 296 -30.09 5.29 24.04
CA LEU A 296 -30.61 5.99 22.87
C LEU A 296 -29.74 5.79 21.61
N PHE A 297 -28.56 5.17 21.73
CA PHE A 297 -27.65 5.00 20.60
C PHE A 297 -28.25 4.02 19.58
N LYS A 298 -28.39 4.48 18.34
CA LYS A 298 -28.81 3.69 17.18
C LYS A 298 -27.74 3.74 16.07
N PRO A 299 -27.54 2.66 15.30
CA PRO A 299 -26.68 2.70 14.13
C PRO A 299 -27.37 3.43 12.97
N THR A 300 -26.57 3.92 12.03
CA THR A 300 -27.02 4.39 10.72
C THR A 300 -27.66 3.21 9.96
N ARG A 301 -29.00 3.18 9.87
CA ARG A 301 -29.78 2.06 9.27
C ARG A 301 -30.30 2.33 7.87
N TYR A 302 -30.27 3.59 7.41
CA TYR A 302 -30.84 4.03 6.14
C TYR A 302 -29.76 4.60 5.23
N TYR A 303 -29.78 4.20 3.97
CA TYR A 303 -28.72 4.43 2.98
C TYR A 303 -29.27 4.22 1.56
N ILE A 304 -28.47 4.52 0.55
CA ILE A 304 -28.80 4.26 -0.86
C ILE A 304 -27.74 3.32 -1.44
N THR A 305 -28.15 2.29 -2.16
CA THR A 305 -27.24 1.45 -2.97
C THR A 305 -27.32 1.87 -4.44
N TYR A 306 -26.22 1.73 -5.19
CA TYR A 306 -26.17 2.09 -6.63
C TYR A 306 -25.23 1.18 -7.43
N ASP A 307 -25.46 1.11 -8.74
CA ASP A 307 -24.68 0.30 -9.70
C ASP A 307 -24.79 0.94 -11.11
N ILE A 308 -23.70 0.92 -11.90
CA ILE A 308 -23.64 1.55 -13.23
C ILE A 308 -23.28 0.53 -14.31
N GLU A 309 -24.09 0.47 -15.36
CA GLU A 309 -23.84 -0.37 -16.52
C GLU A 309 -23.19 0.42 -17.66
N THR A 310 -22.15 -0.16 -18.28
CA THR A 310 -21.33 0.49 -19.32
C THR A 310 -21.22 -0.31 -20.61
N LEU A 311 -21.27 0.37 -21.76
CA LEU A 311 -21.01 -0.21 -23.08
C LEU A 311 -19.50 -0.22 -23.38
N GLU A 312 -19.02 -1.31 -23.97
CA GLU A 312 -17.67 -1.34 -24.55
C GLU A 312 -17.63 -0.62 -25.91
N LYS A 313 -16.83 0.45 -26.00
CA LYS A 313 -16.31 0.99 -27.27
C LYS A 313 -14.91 0.44 -27.50
N LYS A 314 -14.72 -0.36 -28.55
CA LYS A 314 -13.39 -0.90 -28.92
C LYS A 314 -12.52 0.20 -29.51
N VAL A 315 -11.26 0.28 -29.06
CA VAL A 315 -10.30 1.34 -29.43
C VAL A 315 -8.96 0.73 -29.86
N ASN A 316 -8.47 -0.30 -29.17
CA ASN A 316 -7.27 -1.07 -29.52
C ASN A 316 -5.93 -0.29 -29.64
N GLU A 317 -5.84 0.96 -29.17
CA GLU A 317 -4.60 1.75 -29.10
C GLU A 317 -3.49 1.05 -28.31
N LYS A 318 -2.32 0.85 -28.92
CA LYS A 318 -1.09 0.50 -28.19
C LYS A 318 -0.49 1.73 -27.51
N PHE A 319 0.25 1.53 -26.42
CA PHE A 319 1.14 2.54 -25.85
C PHE A 319 2.38 1.86 -25.23
N GLY A 320 3.27 1.41 -26.13
CA GLY A 320 4.47 0.64 -25.79
C GLY A 320 4.29 -0.87 -25.91
N ASP A 321 5.43 -1.57 -26.06
CA ASP A 321 5.57 -2.96 -26.55
C ASP A 321 4.76 -4.03 -25.77
N SER A 322 4.36 -3.71 -24.53
CA SER A 322 3.68 -4.61 -23.61
C SER A 322 2.27 -4.16 -23.20
N SER A 323 1.81 -2.97 -23.63
CA SER A 323 0.60 -2.32 -23.08
C SER A 323 -0.36 -1.80 -24.16
N GLN A 324 -1.64 -2.13 -24.04
CA GLN A 324 -2.69 -1.76 -25.00
C GLN A 324 -3.98 -1.35 -24.30
N VAL A 325 -4.57 -0.22 -24.70
CA VAL A 325 -5.97 0.12 -24.44
C VAL A 325 -6.82 -0.69 -25.39
N THR A 326 -7.62 -1.63 -24.89
CA THR A 326 -8.49 -2.45 -25.76
C THR A 326 -9.87 -1.83 -25.93
N THR A 327 -10.52 -1.47 -24.82
CA THR A 327 -11.84 -0.82 -24.81
C THR A 327 -11.86 0.42 -23.93
N THR A 328 -12.75 1.34 -24.27
CA THR A 328 -13.16 2.48 -23.45
C THR A 328 -14.63 2.29 -23.09
N LEU A 329 -14.97 2.57 -21.83
CA LEU A 329 -16.26 2.25 -21.23
C LEU A 329 -17.12 3.51 -21.13
N ILE A 330 -18.36 3.40 -21.59
CA ILE A 330 -19.30 4.51 -21.67
C ILE A 330 -20.57 4.12 -20.88
N PRO A 331 -20.97 4.87 -19.84
CA PRO A 331 -22.17 4.56 -19.07
C PRO A 331 -23.41 4.67 -19.96
N TYR A 332 -24.35 3.73 -19.80
CA TYR A 332 -25.62 3.74 -20.53
C TYR A 332 -26.86 3.50 -19.67
N ALA A 333 -26.71 2.94 -18.46
CA ALA A 333 -27.78 2.84 -17.49
C ALA A 333 -27.22 2.93 -16.06
N ILE A 334 -28.02 3.47 -15.14
CA ILE A 334 -27.71 3.58 -13.71
C ILE A 334 -28.95 3.25 -12.89
N ALA A 335 -28.79 2.43 -11.86
CA ALA A 335 -29.85 2.12 -10.90
C ALA A 335 -29.45 2.58 -9.50
N SER A 336 -30.45 2.83 -8.65
CA SER A 336 -30.24 2.97 -7.21
C SER A 336 -31.44 2.47 -6.42
N THR A 337 -31.20 1.79 -5.30
CA THR A 337 -32.25 1.38 -4.36
C THR A 337 -32.12 2.20 -3.08
N ILE A 338 -33.17 2.93 -2.74
CA ILE A 338 -33.25 3.80 -1.58
C ILE A 338 -33.91 3.01 -0.45
N LYS A 339 -33.22 2.90 0.70
CA LYS A 339 -33.74 2.27 1.90
C LYS A 339 -34.15 3.34 2.91
N LEU A 340 -35.46 3.53 3.10
CA LEU A 340 -36.06 4.47 4.05
C LEU A 340 -36.61 3.75 5.29
N ALA A 341 -37.08 4.52 6.28
CA ALA A 341 -37.79 3.98 7.45
C ALA A 341 -39.17 3.40 7.10
N SER A 342 -39.83 3.91 6.06
CA SER A 342 -41.18 3.52 5.64
C SER A 342 -41.21 2.49 4.51
N CYS A 343 -40.22 2.47 3.61
CA CYS A 343 -40.23 1.61 2.42
C CYS A 343 -38.83 1.38 1.83
N ILE A 344 -38.74 0.46 0.87
CA ILE A 344 -37.57 0.25 0.00
C ILE A 344 -38.02 0.33 -1.46
N HIS A 345 -37.65 1.43 -2.13
CA HIS A 345 -37.99 1.71 -3.52
C HIS A 345 -36.71 1.86 -4.37
N SER A 346 -36.82 1.96 -5.69
CA SER A 346 -35.65 2.13 -6.57
C SER A 346 -35.91 3.13 -7.69
N ILE A 347 -34.88 3.93 -8.01
CA ILE A 347 -34.82 4.83 -9.16
C ILE A 347 -33.90 4.21 -10.23
N TYR A 348 -34.11 4.58 -11.49
CA TYR A 348 -33.36 4.09 -12.63
C TYR A 348 -33.39 5.12 -13.75
N TYR A 349 -32.23 5.36 -14.36
CA TYR A 349 -32.05 6.29 -15.48
C TYR A 349 -31.18 5.60 -16.55
N ASP A 350 -31.39 5.92 -17.82
CA ASP A 350 -30.57 5.42 -18.93
C ASP A 350 -30.39 6.44 -20.05
N ILE A 351 -29.50 6.10 -20.99
CA ILE A 351 -29.05 6.89 -22.14
C ILE A 351 -30.16 7.40 -23.08
N ARG A 352 -31.42 6.94 -22.93
CA ARG A 352 -32.58 7.54 -23.62
C ARG A 352 -33.03 8.85 -22.99
N THR A 353 -32.49 9.18 -21.81
CA THR A 353 -32.65 10.46 -21.12
C THR A 353 -31.41 11.31 -21.38
N GLU A 354 -31.59 12.53 -21.88
CA GLU A 354 -30.50 13.52 -21.98
C GLU A 354 -29.96 13.84 -20.57
N ASP A 355 -28.64 13.95 -20.40
CA ASP A 355 -27.96 14.21 -19.11
C ASP A 355 -28.43 13.31 -17.94
N PHE A 356 -28.62 12.01 -18.23
CA PHE A 356 -29.22 11.05 -17.30
C PHE A 356 -28.45 10.86 -15.99
N LEU A 357 -27.12 11.06 -15.98
CA LEU A 357 -26.28 10.97 -14.78
C LEU A 357 -26.46 12.18 -13.86
N ASP A 358 -26.62 13.38 -14.43
CA ASP A 358 -26.82 14.60 -13.64
C ASP A 358 -28.24 14.63 -13.06
N LYS A 359 -29.24 14.26 -13.86
CA LYS A 359 -30.64 14.10 -13.40
C LYS A 359 -30.80 12.99 -12.35
N TRP A 360 -30.00 11.92 -12.43
CA TRP A 360 -29.92 10.91 -11.37
C TRP A 360 -29.30 11.50 -10.09
N LEU A 361 -28.24 12.29 -10.20
CA LEU A 361 -27.55 12.90 -9.06
C LEU A 361 -28.40 13.97 -8.37
N GLU A 362 -29.17 14.75 -9.12
CA GLU A 362 -30.22 15.65 -8.60
C GLU A 362 -31.26 14.87 -7.77
N GLN A 363 -31.86 13.81 -8.32
CA GLN A 363 -32.79 12.96 -7.58
C GLN A 363 -32.13 12.34 -6.33
N LEU A 364 -30.86 11.94 -6.42
CA LEU A 364 -30.10 11.38 -5.30
C LEU A 364 -29.92 12.39 -4.15
N PHE A 365 -29.77 13.68 -4.45
CA PHE A 365 -29.77 14.75 -3.44
C PHE A 365 -31.15 14.97 -2.81
N GLU A 366 -32.25 14.80 -3.56
CA GLU A 366 -33.61 14.86 -3.01
C GLU A 366 -33.92 13.68 -2.09
N GLU A 367 -33.68 12.44 -2.52
CA GLU A 367 -33.87 11.23 -1.70
C GLU A 367 -33.01 11.28 -0.41
N ALA A 368 -31.80 11.82 -0.52
CA ALA A 368 -30.92 12.02 0.63
C ALA A 368 -31.50 12.96 1.71
N LYS A 369 -32.47 13.83 1.40
CA LYS A 369 -33.20 14.61 2.42
C LYS A 369 -33.97 13.69 3.37
N GLN A 370 -34.67 12.69 2.83
CA GLN A 370 -35.46 11.75 3.62
C GLN A 370 -34.57 10.71 4.31
N VAL A 371 -33.54 10.18 3.64
CA VAL A 371 -32.54 9.29 4.28
C VAL A 371 -31.82 9.98 5.45
N LYS A 372 -31.50 11.27 5.32
CA LYS A 372 -30.93 12.09 6.40
C LYS A 372 -31.92 12.29 7.56
N LYS A 373 -33.21 12.47 7.26
CA LYS A 373 -34.28 12.61 8.26
C LYS A 373 -34.54 11.32 9.03
N ASP A 374 -34.56 10.17 8.38
CA ASP A 374 -34.82 8.86 9.00
C ASP A 374 -33.67 8.41 9.93
N ASN A 375 -32.42 8.70 9.55
CA ASN A 375 -31.27 8.45 10.42
C ASN A 375 -31.19 9.41 11.63
N LYS A 376 -31.79 10.61 11.55
CA LYS A 376 -31.70 11.65 12.59
C LYS A 376 -32.26 11.17 13.93
N TYR A 377 -31.67 11.64 15.03
CA TYR A 377 -32.20 11.46 16.39
C TYR A 377 -33.33 12.47 16.65
N ILE A 378 -34.28 12.12 17.53
CA ILE A 378 -35.45 12.97 17.85
C ILE A 378 -35.01 14.24 18.60
N ASP A 379 -34.07 14.08 19.55
CA ASP A 379 -33.40 15.19 20.21
C ASP A 379 -32.31 15.79 19.30
N GLU A 380 -32.47 17.06 18.94
CA GLU A 380 -31.54 17.78 18.05
C GLU A 380 -30.23 18.19 18.75
N THR A 381 -30.17 18.14 20.08
CA THR A 381 -28.95 18.49 20.83
C THR A 381 -27.87 17.39 20.75
N ILE A 382 -28.28 16.16 20.41
CA ILE A 382 -27.38 15.01 20.22
C ILE A 382 -26.49 15.25 18.98
N PRO A 383 -25.16 15.39 19.11
CA PRO A 383 -24.27 15.66 17.98
C PRO A 383 -24.20 14.47 17.02
N GLN A 384 -24.48 14.70 15.74
CA GLN A 384 -24.60 13.65 14.70
C GLN A 384 -23.70 13.94 13.48
N TYR A 385 -23.54 12.92 12.63
CA TYR A 385 -22.97 13.06 11.29
C TYR A 385 -24.10 13.24 10.28
N TYR A 386 -23.87 14.08 9.25
CA TYR A 386 -24.88 14.42 8.23
C TYR A 386 -24.51 13.93 6.82
N GLU A 387 -23.52 13.01 6.73
CA GLU A 387 -23.09 12.33 5.51
C GLU A 387 -24.02 11.13 5.22
N VAL A 388 -24.82 11.19 4.16
CA VAL A 388 -25.70 10.11 3.71
C VAL A 388 -24.88 9.04 2.98
N PRO A 389 -24.90 7.76 3.41
CA PRO A 389 -24.14 6.70 2.74
C PRO A 389 -24.73 6.32 1.38
N ILE A 390 -23.90 6.39 0.33
CA ILE A 390 -24.18 5.89 -1.02
C ILE A 390 -23.20 4.74 -1.29
N ILE A 391 -23.72 3.53 -1.51
CA ILE A 391 -22.94 2.27 -1.41
C ILE A 391 -23.02 1.48 -2.74
N GLY A 392 -21.89 1.29 -3.40
CA GLY A 392 -21.78 0.45 -4.59
C GLY A 392 -20.97 -0.83 -4.34
N PHE A 393 -21.04 -1.82 -5.23
CA PHE A 393 -20.21 -3.03 -5.14
C PHE A 393 -19.02 -2.95 -6.11
N ASN A 394 -17.79 -2.99 -5.60
CA ASN A 394 -16.58 -2.83 -6.42
C ASN A 394 -16.43 -1.41 -7.06
N SER A 395 -17.19 -0.46 -6.55
CA SER A 395 -17.36 0.88 -7.13
C SER A 395 -16.18 1.82 -6.94
N ALA A 396 -15.29 1.57 -5.97
CA ALA A 396 -14.16 2.45 -5.66
C ALA A 396 -13.17 2.58 -6.83
N LYS A 397 -13.18 1.63 -7.78
CA LYS A 397 -12.33 1.63 -8.97
C LYS A 397 -13.11 1.84 -10.28
N PHE A 398 -14.43 1.64 -10.26
CA PHE A 398 -15.26 1.57 -11.46
C PHE A 398 -16.27 2.72 -11.49
N ASP A 399 -17.41 2.59 -10.82
CA ASP A 399 -18.50 3.57 -10.86
C ASP A 399 -18.06 4.96 -10.41
N ALA A 400 -17.24 5.03 -9.35
CA ALA A 400 -16.68 6.30 -8.88
C ALA A 400 -15.75 6.95 -9.92
N SER A 401 -15.05 6.16 -10.73
CA SER A 401 -14.20 6.65 -11.83
C SER A 401 -14.99 7.08 -13.05
N VAL A 402 -16.14 6.45 -13.32
CA VAL A 402 -17.08 6.84 -14.38
C VAL A 402 -17.80 8.15 -14.03
N LEU A 403 -18.24 8.30 -12.78
CA LEU A 403 -18.99 9.47 -12.32
C LEU A 403 -18.17 10.77 -12.20
N PHE A 404 -16.82 10.74 -12.18
CA PHE A 404 -16.00 11.93 -11.90
C PHE A 404 -16.29 13.16 -12.77
N LYS A 405 -16.79 12.99 -14.00
CA LYS A 405 -17.13 14.11 -14.89
C LYS A 405 -18.41 14.85 -14.46
N ASN A 406 -19.33 14.16 -13.79
CA ASN A 406 -20.64 14.67 -13.32
C ASN A 406 -20.62 15.10 -11.84
N LEU A 407 -19.60 14.66 -11.09
CA LEU A 407 -19.51 14.82 -9.63
C LEU A 407 -19.03 16.20 -9.13
N GLU A 408 -18.85 17.17 -10.02
CA GLU A 408 -18.52 18.55 -9.70
C GLU A 408 -19.33 19.49 -10.61
N SER A 409 -20.14 20.38 -10.01
CA SER A 409 -21.07 21.25 -10.74
C SER A 409 -21.20 22.62 -10.05
N LYS A 410 -22.09 23.47 -10.59
CA LYS A 410 -22.47 24.75 -9.94
C LYS A 410 -23.23 24.53 -8.62
N ASP A 411 -23.75 23.33 -8.38
CA ASP A 411 -24.68 23.04 -7.29
C ASP A 411 -24.11 22.04 -6.26
N TRP A 412 -23.05 21.29 -6.60
CA TRP A 412 -22.31 20.44 -5.65
C TRP A 412 -20.79 20.46 -5.86
N THR A 413 -20.05 20.31 -4.76
CA THR A 413 -18.57 20.35 -4.75
C THR A 413 -17.99 19.18 -3.95
N ILE A 414 -16.77 18.74 -4.31
CA ILE A 414 -16.09 17.65 -3.60
C ILE A 414 -15.45 18.18 -2.30
N SER A 415 -16.12 17.93 -1.18
CA SER A 415 -15.70 18.41 0.14
C SER A 415 -14.62 17.55 0.80
N LYS A 416 -14.54 16.27 0.44
CA LYS A 416 -13.55 15.31 0.96
C LYS A 416 -13.30 14.21 -0.07
N TYR A 417 -12.03 13.85 -0.24
CA TYR A 417 -11.58 12.74 -1.08
C TYR A 417 -10.59 11.86 -0.32
N LEU A 418 -10.70 10.54 -0.48
CA LEU A 418 -9.79 9.56 0.09
C LEU A 418 -9.56 8.43 -0.93
N GLY A 419 -8.38 8.39 -1.53
CA GLY A 419 -8.05 7.41 -2.57
C GLY A 419 -6.67 7.63 -3.19
N SER A 420 -6.27 6.74 -4.10
CA SER A 420 -5.30 7.04 -5.17
C SER A 420 -6.06 7.54 -6.39
N SER A 421 -5.39 8.21 -7.34
CA SER A 421 -6.02 8.64 -8.61
C SER A 421 -6.70 7.52 -9.42
N THR A 422 -6.39 6.26 -9.10
CA THR A 422 -6.95 5.04 -9.71
C THR A 422 -7.98 4.30 -8.85
N ILE A 423 -8.15 4.66 -7.56
CA ILE A 423 -9.08 4.00 -6.62
C ILE A 423 -9.57 5.02 -5.57
N ALA A 424 -10.81 5.47 -5.69
CA ALA A 424 -11.49 6.37 -4.78
C ALA A 424 -12.25 5.58 -3.69
N LYS A 425 -11.65 5.46 -2.49
CA LYS A 425 -12.21 4.70 -1.36
C LYS A 425 -13.37 5.41 -0.66
N GLN A 426 -13.31 6.75 -0.58
CA GLN A 426 -14.42 7.58 -0.13
C GLN A 426 -14.40 8.91 -0.90
N ILE A 427 -15.56 9.35 -1.37
CA ILE A 427 -15.78 10.72 -1.87
C ILE A 427 -16.99 11.32 -1.14
N VAL A 428 -16.93 12.60 -0.77
CA VAL A 428 -18.04 13.32 -0.13
C VAL A 428 -18.39 14.57 -0.92
N HIS A 429 -19.56 14.56 -1.56
CA HIS A 429 -20.10 15.69 -2.31
C HIS A 429 -20.99 16.49 -1.38
N LYS A 430 -20.75 17.80 -1.30
CA LYS A 430 -21.57 18.73 -0.51
C LYS A 430 -22.34 19.61 -1.48
N HIS A 431 -23.65 19.67 -1.34
CA HIS A 431 -24.48 20.65 -2.03
C HIS A 431 -24.04 22.07 -1.63
N GLN A 432 -24.04 23.02 -2.57
CA GLN A 432 -23.63 24.39 -2.27
C GLN A 432 -24.71 25.10 -1.43
N SER A 433 -25.97 24.97 -1.85
CA SER A 433 -27.15 25.62 -1.23
C SER A 433 -27.82 24.84 -0.10
N SER A 434 -27.53 23.54 0.08
CA SER A 434 -28.21 22.68 1.06
C SER A 434 -27.25 22.07 2.09
N SER A 435 -27.79 21.61 3.23
CA SER A 435 -26.99 20.99 4.31
C SER A 435 -26.70 19.49 4.07
N ILE A 436 -26.90 18.99 2.85
CA ILE A 436 -26.78 17.58 2.47
C ILE A 436 -25.34 17.27 2.05
N GLN A 437 -24.85 16.12 2.47
CA GLN A 437 -23.57 15.56 2.03
C GLN A 437 -23.79 14.11 1.58
N LEU A 438 -23.46 13.79 0.34
CA LEU A 438 -23.52 12.43 -0.19
C LEU A 438 -22.15 11.79 -0.07
N ARG A 439 -22.06 10.64 0.60
CA ARG A 439 -20.81 9.92 0.85
C ARG A 439 -20.78 8.61 0.08
N PHE A 440 -20.09 8.62 -1.04
CA PHE A 440 -19.81 7.43 -1.85
C PHE A 440 -18.75 6.55 -1.18
N VAL A 441 -19.07 5.26 -1.03
CA VAL A 441 -18.19 4.20 -0.52
C VAL A 441 -18.44 2.89 -1.28
N ASP A 442 -17.41 2.04 -1.34
CA ASP A 442 -17.51 0.68 -1.89
C ASP A 442 -17.75 -0.33 -0.77
N PHE A 443 -18.74 -1.21 -0.95
CA PHE A 443 -19.05 -2.30 -0.02
C PHE A 443 -17.84 -3.21 0.27
N LYS A 444 -16.91 -3.36 -0.68
CA LYS A 444 -15.68 -4.16 -0.54
C LYS A 444 -14.64 -3.53 0.40
N ILE A 445 -14.91 -2.37 0.98
CA ILE A 445 -14.14 -1.82 2.11
C ILE A 445 -14.62 -2.46 3.45
N TYR A 446 -15.76 -3.17 3.42
CA TYR A 446 -16.36 -3.91 4.53
C TYR A 446 -16.48 -5.44 4.26
N SER A 447 -16.03 -5.93 3.10
CA SER A 447 -16.20 -7.33 2.66
C SER A 447 -14.98 -7.80 1.84
N MET A 448 -14.56 -9.05 2.06
CA MET A 448 -13.46 -9.69 1.30
C MET A 448 -13.95 -10.35 0.00
N GLN A 449 -15.25 -10.54 -0.16
CA GLN A 449 -15.83 -11.31 -1.26
C GLN A 449 -15.63 -10.60 -2.59
N HIS A 450 -15.01 -11.30 -3.55
CA HIS A 450 -14.66 -10.72 -4.84
C HIS A 450 -15.85 -10.53 -5.80
N LYS A 451 -16.98 -11.23 -5.57
CA LYS A 451 -18.18 -11.24 -6.41
C LYS A 451 -19.43 -11.07 -5.54
N LEU A 452 -20.42 -10.30 -6.02
CA LEU A 452 -21.65 -10.01 -5.28
C LEU A 452 -22.41 -11.27 -4.85
N LYS A 453 -22.49 -12.28 -5.73
CA LYS A 453 -23.10 -13.59 -5.41
C LYS A 453 -22.45 -14.31 -4.23
N ASP A 454 -21.15 -14.12 -4.03
CA ASP A 454 -20.41 -14.76 -2.95
C ASP A 454 -20.64 -14.00 -1.64
N ALA A 455 -20.66 -12.66 -1.69
CA ALA A 455 -21.06 -11.84 -0.53
C ALA A 455 -22.48 -12.17 -0.05
N VAL A 456 -23.45 -12.25 -0.97
CA VAL A 456 -24.84 -12.57 -0.61
C VAL A 456 -24.97 -13.98 -0.05
N ARG A 457 -24.24 -14.97 -0.57
CA ARG A 457 -24.21 -16.34 -0.01
C ARG A 457 -23.56 -16.36 1.38
N ASP A 458 -22.43 -15.70 1.57
CA ASP A 458 -21.63 -15.82 2.79
C ASP A 458 -22.26 -15.09 3.99
N PHE A 459 -23.08 -14.06 3.73
CA PHE A 459 -23.81 -13.31 4.75
C PHE A 459 -25.30 -13.74 4.87
N ARG A 460 -25.69 -14.89 4.28
CA ARG A 460 -27.09 -15.35 4.26
C ARG A 460 -27.25 -16.87 4.13
N ASN A 461 -28.07 -17.46 5.00
CA ASN A 461 -28.46 -18.88 4.91
C ASN A 461 -29.50 -19.15 3.78
N GLY A 462 -29.32 -18.65 2.55
CA GLY A 462 -30.28 -18.93 1.47
C GLY A 462 -30.07 -18.28 0.09
N LEU A 463 -30.79 -18.82 -0.89
CA LEU A 463 -30.74 -18.56 -2.35
C LEU A 463 -30.55 -17.09 -2.79
N TYR A 464 -29.49 -16.85 -3.56
CA TYR A 464 -29.22 -15.65 -4.34
C TYR A 464 -30.09 -15.60 -5.61
N LYS A 465 -30.90 -14.54 -5.78
CA LYS A 465 -31.78 -14.34 -6.94
C LYS A 465 -31.38 -13.09 -7.74
N LYS A 466 -30.40 -13.24 -8.63
CA LYS A 466 -30.05 -12.25 -9.67
C LYS A 466 -30.45 -12.80 -11.04
N GLY A 467 -30.96 -11.96 -11.92
CA GLY A 467 -31.21 -12.30 -13.33
C GLY A 467 -29.93 -12.55 -14.15
N ARG A 468 -30.08 -12.74 -15.45
CA ARG A 468 -28.97 -12.96 -16.40
C ARG A 468 -28.99 -11.89 -17.48
N PHE A 469 -27.88 -11.20 -17.73
CA PHE A 469 -27.79 -10.18 -18.78
C PHE A 469 -26.57 -10.42 -19.70
N PRO A 470 -26.72 -10.29 -21.04
CA PRO A 470 -25.67 -10.65 -22.00
C PRO A 470 -24.68 -9.49 -22.26
N HIS A 471 -23.83 -9.22 -21.27
CA HIS A 471 -22.89 -8.08 -21.29
C HIS A 471 -21.87 -8.05 -22.44
N GLU A 472 -21.47 -9.21 -22.99
CA GLU A 472 -20.55 -9.24 -24.15
C GLU A 472 -21.26 -9.08 -25.51
N PHE A 473 -22.61 -9.15 -25.54
CA PHE A 473 -23.42 -9.03 -26.75
C PHE A 473 -23.83 -7.57 -27.03
N ILE A 474 -24.22 -6.84 -25.98
CA ILE A 474 -24.62 -5.43 -26.05
C ILE A 474 -23.38 -4.53 -26.10
N ASN A 475 -23.31 -3.67 -27.11
CA ASN A 475 -22.21 -2.72 -27.33
C ASN A 475 -22.70 -1.45 -28.03
N ILE A 476 -21.82 -0.44 -28.13
CA ILE A 476 -22.18 0.88 -28.65
C ILE A 476 -22.76 0.88 -30.08
N ASN A 477 -22.48 -0.14 -30.90
CA ASN A 477 -22.98 -0.21 -32.28
C ASN A 477 -24.36 -0.90 -32.40
N ASN A 478 -24.83 -1.65 -31.38
CA ASN A 478 -26.07 -2.43 -31.47
C ASN A 478 -27.08 -2.20 -30.34
N TYR A 479 -26.72 -1.51 -29.25
CA TYR A 479 -27.57 -1.45 -28.05
C TYR A 479 -29.00 -0.96 -28.32
N MET A 480 -29.21 0.10 -29.13
CA MET A 480 -30.57 0.55 -29.48
C MET A 480 -31.36 -0.53 -30.22
N ASN A 481 -30.77 -1.14 -31.25
CA ASN A 481 -31.43 -2.16 -32.08
C ASN A 481 -31.72 -3.44 -31.30
N GLU A 482 -30.86 -3.81 -30.36
CA GLU A 482 -31.02 -5.03 -29.57
C GLU A 482 -31.86 -4.84 -28.30
N LEU A 483 -31.91 -3.66 -27.69
CA LEU A 483 -32.70 -3.40 -26.48
C LEU A 483 -34.15 -2.97 -26.75
N ASN A 484 -34.43 -2.40 -27.93
CA ASN A 484 -35.79 -2.04 -28.37
C ASN A 484 -36.66 -3.27 -28.73
N LYS A 485 -36.08 -4.47 -28.83
CA LYS A 485 -36.80 -5.70 -29.15
C LYS A 485 -37.61 -6.24 -27.97
N SER A 486 -38.77 -6.85 -28.29
CA SER A 486 -39.64 -7.55 -27.33
C SER A 486 -39.37 -9.06 -27.22
N GLU A 487 -38.67 -9.66 -28.17
CA GLU A 487 -38.17 -11.04 -28.07
C GLU A 487 -37.14 -11.18 -26.93
N PRO A 488 -37.05 -12.32 -26.22
CA PRO A 488 -35.91 -12.61 -25.35
C PRO A 488 -34.57 -12.58 -26.09
N PHE A 489 -33.46 -12.46 -25.36
CA PHE A 489 -32.12 -12.67 -25.93
C PHE A 489 -31.92 -14.14 -26.30
N PRO A 490 -31.27 -14.46 -27.44
CA PRO A 490 -30.92 -15.83 -27.79
C PRO A 490 -29.83 -16.38 -26.87
N ILE A 491 -29.68 -17.70 -26.77
CA ILE A 491 -28.76 -18.34 -25.80
C ILE A 491 -27.30 -17.96 -26.07
N GLU A 492 -26.93 -17.79 -27.34
CA GLU A 492 -25.60 -17.40 -27.82
C GLU A 492 -25.21 -15.97 -27.40
N ALA A 493 -26.17 -15.11 -27.03
CA ALA A 493 -25.87 -13.79 -26.47
C ALA A 493 -25.18 -13.89 -25.10
N PHE A 494 -25.37 -15.01 -24.39
CA PHE A 494 -24.77 -15.27 -23.08
C PHE A 494 -23.42 -16.01 -23.15
N ASP A 495 -22.90 -16.34 -24.35
CA ASP A 495 -21.59 -16.96 -24.51
C ASP A 495 -20.47 -16.00 -24.09
N ASN A 496 -19.81 -16.31 -22.97
CA ASN A 496 -18.69 -15.53 -22.45
C ASN A 496 -17.38 -15.93 -23.15
N LYS A 497 -16.96 -15.13 -24.13
CA LYS A 497 -15.80 -15.40 -24.99
C LYS A 497 -14.49 -15.22 -24.25
N LEU A 498 -14.46 -14.39 -23.20
CA LEU A 498 -13.28 -14.19 -22.35
C LEU A 498 -12.93 -15.39 -21.47
N ARG A 499 -13.92 -16.19 -21.04
CA ARG A 499 -13.72 -17.40 -20.20
C ARG A 499 -14.01 -18.72 -20.92
N ASN A 500 -14.30 -18.67 -22.21
CA ASN A 500 -14.79 -19.81 -23.01
C ASN A 500 -15.95 -20.57 -22.32
N LYS A 501 -16.98 -19.84 -21.87
CA LYS A 501 -18.10 -20.40 -21.09
C LYS A 501 -19.45 -20.04 -21.71
N LYS A 502 -20.15 -21.09 -22.14
CA LYS A 502 -21.54 -21.02 -22.61
C LYS A 502 -22.53 -21.04 -21.45
N LEU A 503 -23.76 -20.59 -21.69
CA LEU A 503 -24.87 -20.78 -20.75
C LEU A 503 -25.42 -22.21 -20.89
N SER A 504 -25.66 -22.91 -19.78
CA SER A 504 -26.32 -24.22 -19.79
C SER A 504 -27.82 -24.06 -20.00
N GLU A 505 -28.47 -24.97 -20.73
CA GLU A 505 -29.88 -24.84 -21.13
C GLU A 505 -30.83 -24.53 -19.97
N ASP A 506 -30.68 -25.17 -18.80
CA ASP A 506 -31.60 -24.94 -17.68
C ASP A 506 -31.49 -23.51 -17.13
N LYS A 507 -30.29 -22.93 -17.20
CA LYS A 507 -30.03 -21.52 -16.86
C LYS A 507 -30.54 -20.56 -17.92
N TYR A 508 -30.78 -21.04 -19.14
CA TYR A 508 -31.48 -20.29 -20.19
C TYR A 508 -33.00 -20.42 -20.03
N LYS A 509 -33.53 -21.59 -19.63
CA LYS A 509 -34.94 -21.80 -19.25
C LYS A 509 -35.34 -20.88 -18.08
N GLU A 510 -34.50 -20.79 -17.04
CA GLU A 510 -34.63 -19.78 -15.97
C GLU A 510 -34.75 -18.35 -16.51
N TYR A 511 -33.89 -17.97 -17.46
CA TYR A 511 -33.87 -16.64 -18.06
C TYR A 511 -35.15 -16.35 -18.87
N LEU A 512 -35.62 -17.30 -19.67
CA LEU A 512 -36.83 -17.14 -20.49
C LEU A 512 -38.08 -16.90 -19.61
N VAL A 513 -38.20 -17.60 -18.49
CA VAL A 513 -39.31 -17.44 -17.52
C VAL A 513 -39.29 -16.05 -16.87
N GLU A 514 -38.12 -15.45 -16.65
CA GLU A 514 -38.02 -14.08 -16.14
C GLU A 514 -38.27 -13.05 -17.24
N ALA A 515 -37.63 -13.21 -18.40
CA ALA A 515 -37.75 -12.30 -19.55
C ALA A 515 -39.19 -12.14 -20.05
N ALA A 516 -40.00 -13.21 -20.03
CA ALA A 516 -41.41 -13.20 -20.43
C ALA A 516 -42.31 -12.25 -19.61
N LYS A 517 -41.83 -11.74 -18.46
CA LYS A 517 -42.54 -10.77 -17.61
C LYS A 517 -42.38 -9.32 -18.11
N HIS A 518 -41.55 -9.08 -19.11
CA HIS A 518 -41.13 -7.75 -19.57
C HIS A 518 -41.52 -7.53 -21.04
N LYS A 519 -41.98 -6.31 -21.38
CA LYS A 519 -42.45 -5.98 -22.74
C LYS A 519 -41.31 -5.75 -23.73
N THR A 520 -40.15 -5.31 -23.24
CA THR A 520 -38.95 -5.03 -24.03
C THR A 520 -37.71 -5.47 -23.26
N ARG A 521 -36.59 -5.68 -23.96
CA ARG A 521 -35.29 -5.93 -23.34
C ARG A 521 -34.80 -4.71 -22.52
N TRP A 522 -35.25 -3.48 -22.82
CA TRP A 522 -35.09 -2.33 -21.92
C TRP A 522 -35.80 -2.49 -20.57
N ASP A 523 -37.04 -2.98 -20.55
CA ASP A 523 -37.78 -3.23 -19.30
C ASP A 523 -37.11 -4.33 -18.47
N TYR A 524 -36.53 -5.33 -19.13
CA TYR A 524 -35.74 -6.38 -18.48
C TYR A 524 -34.39 -5.86 -17.96
N LEU A 525 -33.67 -5.00 -18.70
CA LEU A 525 -32.46 -4.32 -18.22
C LEU A 525 -32.77 -3.50 -16.96
N LYS A 526 -33.81 -2.68 -16.99
CA LYS A 526 -34.27 -1.89 -15.84
C LYS A 526 -34.55 -2.77 -14.61
N HIS A 527 -35.20 -3.93 -14.82
CA HIS A 527 -35.44 -4.88 -13.74
C HIS A 527 -34.14 -5.52 -13.21
N TYR A 528 -33.23 -5.93 -14.10
CA TYR A 528 -31.93 -6.52 -13.77
C TYR A 528 -31.07 -5.57 -12.92
N ASN A 529 -30.86 -4.32 -13.35
CA ASN A 529 -30.06 -3.35 -12.59
C ASN A 529 -30.68 -3.04 -11.20
N ILE A 530 -32.01 -3.01 -11.10
CA ILE A 530 -32.72 -2.81 -9.83
C ILE A 530 -32.55 -4.02 -8.88
N LEU A 531 -32.47 -5.25 -9.41
CA LEU A 531 -32.14 -6.42 -8.58
C LEU A 531 -30.72 -6.33 -8.02
N ASP A 532 -29.75 -5.86 -8.81
CA ASP A 532 -28.37 -5.72 -8.37
C ASP A 532 -28.19 -4.71 -7.24
N THR A 533 -28.80 -3.52 -7.35
CA THR A 533 -28.76 -2.55 -6.25
C THR A 533 -29.52 -3.04 -5.02
N ARG A 534 -30.64 -3.76 -5.21
CA ARG A 534 -31.47 -4.26 -4.10
C ARG A 534 -30.82 -5.42 -3.35
N VAL A 535 -30.09 -6.32 -4.02
CA VAL A 535 -29.52 -7.52 -3.37
C VAL A 535 -28.35 -7.20 -2.41
N LEU A 536 -27.76 -5.99 -2.49
CA LEU A 536 -26.78 -5.51 -1.50
C LEU A 536 -27.38 -5.25 -0.11
N ILE A 537 -28.69 -5.00 0.01
CA ILE A 537 -29.30 -4.54 1.27
C ILE A 537 -29.18 -5.58 2.38
N GLU A 538 -29.46 -6.86 2.10
CA GLU A 538 -29.39 -7.93 3.11
C GLU A 538 -27.95 -8.11 3.67
N PRO A 539 -26.88 -8.19 2.85
CA PRO A 539 -25.49 -8.16 3.33
C PRO A 539 -25.10 -6.91 4.14
N ILE A 540 -25.52 -5.72 3.71
CA ILE A 540 -25.21 -4.47 4.43
C ILE A 540 -25.88 -4.47 5.80
N ASP A 541 -27.16 -4.84 5.87
CA ASP A 541 -27.91 -4.88 7.12
C ASP A 541 -27.37 -5.95 8.09
N TYR A 542 -27.02 -7.14 7.58
CA TYR A 542 -26.36 -8.17 8.38
C TYR A 542 -25.07 -7.65 9.02
N LEU A 543 -24.21 -6.96 8.26
CA LEU A 543 -22.96 -6.39 8.78
C LEU A 543 -23.21 -5.20 9.73
N ILE A 544 -24.22 -4.35 9.50
CA ILE A 544 -24.60 -3.28 10.43
C ILE A 544 -24.97 -3.89 11.79
N GLU A 545 -25.91 -4.83 11.82
CA GLU A 545 -26.38 -5.42 13.09
C GLU A 545 -25.28 -6.27 13.76
N LEU A 546 -24.44 -6.98 13.00
CA LEU A 546 -23.31 -7.74 13.53
C LEU A 546 -22.25 -6.86 14.20
N MET A 547 -21.92 -5.71 13.61
CA MET A 547 -20.99 -4.73 14.20
C MET A 547 -21.64 -4.00 15.39
N PHE A 548 -22.94 -3.72 15.30
CA PHE A 548 -23.68 -3.00 16.34
C PHE A 548 -23.85 -3.78 17.65
N LYS A 549 -23.72 -5.12 17.64
CA LYS A 549 -23.57 -5.94 18.87
C LYS A 549 -22.47 -5.44 19.82
N TYR A 550 -21.48 -4.72 19.31
CA TYR A 550 -20.37 -4.14 20.06
C TYR A 550 -20.47 -2.60 20.19
N ASN A 551 -21.66 -2.02 20.00
CA ASN A 551 -21.88 -0.56 19.92
C ASN A 551 -21.03 0.14 18.83
N VAL A 552 -20.73 -0.56 17.73
CA VAL A 552 -19.99 -0.01 16.59
C VAL A 552 -20.92 0.23 15.41
N ASP A 553 -21.19 1.50 15.11
CA ASP A 553 -21.83 1.88 13.84
C ASP A 553 -20.83 1.64 12.68
N MET A 554 -21.13 0.65 11.84
CA MET A 554 -20.30 0.31 10.68
C MET A 554 -20.19 1.46 9.69
N LEU A 555 -21.31 2.13 9.39
CA LEU A 555 -21.35 3.17 8.37
C LEU A 555 -20.79 4.50 8.88
N ALA A 556 -20.75 4.76 10.19
CA ALA A 556 -20.03 5.92 10.74
C ALA A 556 -18.49 5.83 10.57
N ASN A 557 -17.95 4.62 10.35
CA ASN A 557 -16.53 4.39 10.09
C ASN A 557 -16.18 4.53 8.60
N ILE A 558 -14.88 4.45 8.28
CA ILE A 558 -14.35 4.55 6.90
C ILE A 558 -14.06 3.17 6.29
N SER A 559 -13.79 2.14 7.11
CA SER A 559 -13.37 0.82 6.65
C SER A 559 -13.55 -0.27 7.71
N MET A 560 -13.54 -1.54 7.28
CA MET A 560 -13.49 -2.69 8.19
C MET A 560 -12.43 -2.50 9.27
N SER A 561 -11.19 -2.15 8.91
CA SER A 561 -10.09 -1.90 9.87
C SER A 561 -10.35 -0.85 10.96
N GLN A 562 -11.29 0.08 10.75
CA GLN A 562 -11.74 1.00 11.80
C GLN A 562 -12.85 0.37 12.65
N CYS A 563 -13.84 -0.27 12.03
CA CYS A 563 -14.87 -1.04 12.74
C CYS A 563 -14.24 -2.11 13.65
N SER A 564 -13.24 -2.83 13.14
CA SER A 564 -12.57 -3.91 13.86
C SER A 564 -11.71 -3.43 15.02
N ASN A 565 -11.01 -2.30 14.85
CA ASN A 565 -10.35 -1.64 15.98
C ASN A 565 -11.36 -1.17 17.02
N ALA A 566 -12.49 -0.61 16.58
CA ALA A 566 -13.56 -0.24 17.50
C ALA A 566 -14.05 -1.47 18.30
N ILE A 567 -14.32 -2.62 17.65
CA ILE A 567 -14.71 -3.87 18.31
C ILE A 567 -13.65 -4.35 19.31
N LYS A 568 -12.38 -4.49 18.87
CA LYS A 568 -11.23 -4.90 19.71
C LYS A 568 -11.17 -4.08 21.01
N TYR A 569 -11.21 -2.77 20.90
CA TYR A 569 -11.12 -1.89 22.06
C TYR A 569 -12.48 -1.74 22.79
N SER A 570 -13.61 -2.13 22.21
CA SER A 570 -14.89 -2.21 22.93
C SER A 570 -14.95 -3.43 23.84
N MET A 571 -14.40 -4.57 23.42
CA MET A 571 -14.27 -5.77 24.25
C MET A 571 -13.41 -5.47 25.50
N ALA A 572 -12.26 -4.83 25.33
CA ALA A 572 -11.37 -4.45 26.45
C ALA A 572 -11.98 -3.42 27.44
N TYR A 573 -13.06 -2.73 27.06
CA TYR A 573 -13.75 -1.73 27.87
C TYR A 573 -15.19 -2.15 28.23
N ASN A 574 -15.53 -3.44 28.09
CA ASN A 574 -16.86 -3.98 28.42
C ASN A 574 -17.30 -3.72 29.88
N CYS A 575 -16.37 -3.71 30.83
CA CYS A 575 -16.60 -3.43 32.25
C CYS A 575 -16.38 -1.95 32.64
N PHE A 576 -16.41 -1.02 31.68
CA PHE A 576 -16.27 0.42 31.97
C PHE A 576 -17.60 1.07 32.38
N ASP A 577 -17.63 1.63 33.59
CA ASP A 577 -18.65 2.56 34.08
C ASP A 577 -18.05 3.96 34.27
N ILE A 578 -18.72 4.98 33.76
CA ILE A 578 -18.34 6.39 33.94
C ILE A 578 -18.39 6.85 35.42
N ASN A 579 -19.07 6.12 36.30
CA ASN A 579 -19.16 6.39 37.74
C ASN A 579 -18.31 5.46 38.60
N GLY A 580 -17.64 4.45 38.02
CA GLY A 580 -16.84 3.47 38.75
C GLY A 580 -15.62 4.08 39.45
N ASP A 581 -15.22 3.48 40.58
CA ASP A 581 -13.97 3.85 41.25
C ASP A 581 -12.78 3.10 40.63
N TYR A 582 -11.95 3.88 39.93
CA TYR A 582 -10.70 3.43 39.31
C TYR A 582 -9.48 4.17 39.89
N ASN A 583 -9.54 4.60 41.16
CA ASN A 583 -8.46 5.30 41.86
C ASN A 583 -7.31 4.34 42.24
N CYS A 584 -6.37 4.13 41.32
CA CYS A 584 -5.18 3.31 41.58
C CYS A 584 -4.36 3.81 42.80
N LYS A 585 -3.96 2.87 43.68
CA LYS A 585 -3.11 3.11 44.86
C LYS A 585 -1.67 3.42 44.44
N ASN A 586 -1.42 4.66 44.01
CA ASN A 586 -0.11 5.09 43.52
C ASN A 586 0.96 5.05 44.63
N THR A 587 1.97 4.19 44.46
CA THR A 587 3.11 4.00 45.37
C THR A 587 4.21 5.05 45.21
N ASP A 588 4.21 5.82 44.11
CA ASP A 588 5.13 6.97 43.93
C ASP A 588 5.05 7.95 45.13
N LYS A 589 6.21 8.45 45.56
CA LYS A 589 6.32 9.56 46.53
C LYS A 589 5.71 10.85 45.93
N SER A 590 5.24 11.77 46.79
CA SER A 590 4.82 13.11 46.35
C SER A 590 5.94 13.82 45.59
N ILE A 591 5.58 14.61 44.58
CA ILE A 591 6.53 15.51 43.93
C ILE A 591 7.08 16.52 44.94
N VAL A 592 8.38 16.81 44.83
CA VAL A 592 8.99 18.03 45.37
C VAL A 592 9.45 18.82 44.16
N ILE A 593 8.75 19.92 43.85
CA ILE A 593 9.13 20.78 42.72
C ILE A 593 10.39 21.56 43.03
N THR A 594 11.19 21.87 42.01
CA THR A 594 12.36 22.76 42.12
C THR A 594 12.00 24.18 41.73
N GLN A 595 12.74 25.18 42.22
CA GLN A 595 12.52 26.58 41.87
C GLN A 595 12.71 26.85 40.36
N ASN A 596 13.60 26.10 39.69
CA ASN A 596 13.76 26.15 38.23
C ASN A 596 12.54 25.59 37.48
N TYR A 597 11.92 24.52 37.98
CA TYR A 597 10.65 24.03 37.46
C TYR A 597 9.52 25.06 37.66
N TRP A 598 9.52 25.73 38.82
CA TRP A 598 8.52 26.75 39.14
C TRP A 598 8.62 27.99 38.23
N ARG A 599 9.82 28.56 38.08
CA ARG A 599 10.09 29.69 37.16
C ARG A 599 9.57 29.40 35.75
N ALA A 600 10.01 28.30 35.14
CA ALA A 600 9.56 27.86 33.81
C ALA A 600 8.04 27.58 33.71
N LYS A 601 7.35 27.37 34.83
CA LYS A 601 5.88 27.30 34.88
C LYS A 601 5.23 28.67 34.95
N VAL A 602 5.76 29.61 35.74
CA VAL A 602 5.27 30.99 35.83
C VAL A 602 5.41 31.69 34.46
N ASP A 603 6.61 31.63 33.86
CA ASP A 603 6.91 32.25 32.56
C ASP A 603 5.91 31.79 31.47
N SER A 604 5.70 30.47 31.38
CA SER A 604 4.79 29.87 30.40
C SER A 604 3.31 30.19 30.66
N GLN A 605 2.93 30.51 31.90
CA GLN A 605 1.56 30.92 32.23
C GLN A 605 1.31 32.38 31.87
N ILE A 606 2.26 33.28 32.17
CA ILE A 606 2.24 34.69 31.75
C ILE A 606 2.16 34.79 30.22
N GLU A 607 2.98 34.01 29.50
CA GLU A 607 2.96 33.96 28.04
C GLU A 607 1.57 33.58 27.47
N GLN A 608 0.87 32.62 28.08
CA GLN A 608 -0.46 32.16 27.66
C GLN A 608 -1.57 33.20 27.89
N ASP A 609 -1.40 34.06 28.90
CA ASP A 609 -2.41 35.02 29.33
C ASP A 609 -2.23 36.35 28.62
N ASN A 610 -0.98 36.79 28.42
CA ASN A 610 -0.63 37.87 27.50
C ASN A 610 -1.08 37.55 26.07
N LYS A 611 -0.87 36.32 25.57
CA LYS A 611 -1.38 35.85 24.26
C LYS A 611 -2.92 35.78 24.15
N LYS A 612 -3.64 36.07 25.23
CA LYS A 612 -5.11 36.13 25.29
C LYS A 612 -5.66 37.47 25.77
N GLY A 613 -4.81 38.48 25.97
CA GLY A 613 -5.24 39.81 26.42
C GLY A 613 -5.89 39.80 27.80
N ARG A 614 -5.51 38.87 28.68
CA ARG A 614 -6.00 38.84 30.06
C ARG A 614 -5.19 39.80 30.93
N ASP A 615 -5.84 40.37 31.94
CA ASP A 615 -5.15 41.04 33.03
C ASP A 615 -4.18 40.06 33.72
N SER A 616 -2.97 40.54 33.98
CA SER A 616 -1.85 39.81 34.58
C SER A 616 -1.24 40.52 35.79
N ASN A 617 -1.79 41.68 36.20
CA ASN A 617 -1.27 42.50 37.30
C ASN A 617 -1.23 41.78 38.66
N ASN A 618 -2.12 40.79 38.87
CA ASN A 618 -2.18 39.95 40.07
C ASN A 618 -1.98 38.46 39.72
N ASN A 619 -1.11 38.15 38.74
CA ASN A 619 -0.72 36.76 38.44
C ASN A 619 0.23 36.20 39.50
N VAL A 620 0.14 34.89 39.73
CA VAL A 620 1.09 34.10 40.52
C VAL A 620 2.54 34.31 40.04
N THR A 621 3.45 34.58 40.98
CA THR A 621 4.85 34.96 40.70
C THR A 621 5.86 33.84 40.99
N ILE A 622 7.14 34.11 40.74
CA ILE A 622 8.26 33.21 41.09
C ILE A 622 8.37 33.06 42.63
N ASP A 623 8.00 34.09 43.38
CA ASP A 623 8.12 34.18 44.84
C ASP A 623 7.10 33.30 45.57
N ASP A 624 5.99 32.95 44.90
CA ASP A 624 4.97 32.01 45.38
C ASP A 624 5.43 30.55 45.45
N TYR A 625 6.72 30.29 45.20
CA TYR A 625 7.32 28.97 45.11
C TYR A 625 7.00 28.06 46.30
N ASP A 626 7.28 28.48 47.53
CA ASP A 626 7.13 27.61 48.70
C ASP A 626 5.66 27.32 49.05
N TYR A 627 4.76 28.27 48.77
CA TYR A 627 3.30 28.06 48.88
C TYR A 627 2.82 26.97 47.92
N PHE A 628 3.15 27.06 46.63
CA PHE A 628 2.74 26.04 45.65
C PHE A 628 3.49 24.72 45.78
N LYS A 629 4.73 24.73 46.30
CA LYS A 629 5.54 23.55 46.62
C LYS A 629 4.87 22.68 47.68
N GLU A 630 4.46 23.25 48.82
CA GLU A 630 3.73 22.49 49.85
C GLU A 630 2.33 22.07 49.37
N ILE A 631 1.64 22.91 48.60
CA ILE A 631 0.37 22.53 47.97
C ILE A 631 0.52 21.31 47.05
N PHE A 632 1.49 21.27 46.13
CA PHE A 632 1.67 20.11 45.24
C PHE A 632 2.25 18.87 45.95
N LYS A 633 2.91 19.04 47.09
CA LYS A 633 3.41 17.95 47.93
C LYS A 633 2.29 17.27 48.73
N ASN A 634 1.34 18.05 49.25
CA ASN A 634 0.33 17.59 50.20
C ASN A 634 -1.06 17.37 49.57
N GLN A 635 -1.43 18.12 48.52
CA GLN A 635 -2.71 17.98 47.81
C GLN A 635 -2.62 17.00 46.62
N ARG A 636 -3.78 16.79 45.98
CA ARG A 636 -3.98 15.93 44.81
C ARG A 636 -4.59 16.73 43.66
N CYS A 637 -4.57 16.20 42.43
CA CYS A 637 -5.25 16.82 41.31
C CYS A 637 -6.77 16.83 41.53
N HIS A 638 -7.38 18.01 41.66
CA HIS A 638 -8.80 18.15 42.02
C HIS A 638 -9.76 17.38 41.10
N MET A 639 -9.45 17.25 39.81
CA MET A 639 -10.31 16.57 38.83
C MET A 639 -10.24 15.03 38.82
N CYS A 640 -9.11 14.45 39.24
CA CYS A 640 -8.88 13.00 39.09
C CYS A 640 -8.40 12.31 40.38
N ASN A 641 -8.25 13.07 41.47
CA ASN A 641 -7.75 12.64 42.78
C ASN A 641 -6.36 11.95 42.77
N ALA A 642 -5.63 12.02 41.65
CA ALA A 642 -4.29 11.47 41.55
C ALA A 642 -3.26 12.35 42.28
N ARG A 643 -2.36 11.71 43.03
CA ARG A 643 -1.19 12.33 43.67
C ARG A 643 -0.28 12.97 42.61
N PHE A 644 0.31 14.12 42.92
CA PHE A 644 1.31 14.74 42.04
C PHE A 644 2.66 14.02 42.16
N THR A 645 3.26 13.67 41.03
CA THR A 645 4.56 12.97 40.95
C THR A 645 5.34 13.49 39.74
N TRP A 646 6.62 13.13 39.58
CA TRP A 646 7.38 13.52 38.37
C TRP A 646 6.82 12.89 37.07
N LYS A 647 6.04 11.80 37.18
CA LYS A 647 5.23 11.22 36.10
C LYS A 647 3.90 11.98 35.94
N ASN A 648 3.18 12.23 37.04
CA ASN A 648 1.91 12.97 37.07
C ASN A 648 2.12 14.44 37.50
N ARG A 649 2.77 15.24 36.65
CA ARG A 649 3.26 16.58 37.00
C ARG A 649 2.13 17.59 37.29
N PRO A 650 2.29 18.45 38.32
CA PRO A 650 1.31 19.48 38.67
C PRO A 650 1.28 20.63 37.65
N THR A 651 0.18 21.36 37.66
CA THR A 651 -0.04 22.62 36.94
C THR A 651 -1.18 23.37 37.63
N LEU A 652 -1.28 24.68 37.37
CA LEU A 652 -2.43 25.47 37.79
C LEU A 652 -3.50 25.47 36.69
N ASP A 653 -4.68 25.00 37.05
CA ASP A 653 -5.90 25.15 36.25
C ASP A 653 -6.72 26.33 36.80
N ARG A 654 -7.50 26.98 35.92
CA ARG A 654 -8.31 28.15 36.30
C ARG A 654 -9.69 27.75 36.79
N ILE A 655 -10.18 28.50 37.77
CA ILE A 655 -11.60 28.53 38.15
C ILE A 655 -12.36 29.28 37.06
N ASP A 656 -12.02 30.56 36.84
CA ASP A 656 -12.56 31.43 35.80
C ASP A 656 -11.57 31.61 34.66
N ASN A 657 -11.92 31.15 33.45
CA ASN A 657 -11.08 31.19 32.25
C ASN A 657 -10.99 32.59 31.57
N SER A 658 -11.80 33.56 31.98
CA SER A 658 -11.71 34.95 31.52
C SER A 658 -10.55 35.70 32.20
N LYS A 659 -10.30 35.40 33.48
CA LYS A 659 -9.31 36.06 34.34
C LYS A 659 -7.91 35.48 34.22
N GLY A 660 -6.91 36.28 34.63
CA GLY A 660 -5.54 35.84 34.86
C GLY A 660 -5.44 34.76 35.95
N ARG A 661 -4.23 34.25 36.18
CA ARG A 661 -3.94 33.22 37.18
C ARG A 661 -3.46 33.86 38.48
N SER A 662 -4.36 34.53 39.19
CA SER A 662 -4.16 34.90 40.60
C SER A 662 -4.30 33.68 41.51
N LYS A 663 -3.80 33.77 42.75
CA LYS A 663 -3.89 32.70 43.76
C LYS A 663 -5.32 32.21 43.98
N ASP A 664 -6.27 33.13 44.02
CA ASP A 664 -7.69 32.85 44.28
C ASP A 664 -8.44 32.34 43.04
N ASN A 665 -7.82 32.39 41.84
CA ASN A 665 -8.40 31.90 40.59
C ASN A 665 -7.74 30.58 40.10
N VAL A 666 -6.90 29.93 40.90
CA VAL A 666 -6.20 28.70 40.50
C VAL A 666 -6.42 27.53 41.46
N ILE A 667 -6.56 26.33 40.89
CA ILE A 667 -6.64 25.07 41.64
C ILE A 667 -5.59 24.08 41.12
N PRO A 668 -4.89 23.33 42.01
CA PRO A 668 -3.98 22.28 41.62
C PRO A 668 -4.62 21.23 40.73
N CYS A 669 -4.05 21.04 39.54
CA CYS A 669 -4.50 20.09 38.54
C CYS A 669 -3.28 19.38 37.93
N CYS A 670 -3.43 18.18 37.39
CA CYS A 670 -2.34 17.55 36.65
C CYS A 670 -2.39 17.96 35.17
N LEU A 671 -1.23 17.95 34.51
CA LEU A 671 -1.12 18.46 33.13
C LEU A 671 -2.14 17.82 32.16
N TYR A 672 -2.41 16.53 32.30
CA TYR A 672 -3.42 15.83 31.50
C TYR A 672 -4.83 16.39 31.74
N CYS A 673 -5.25 16.52 33.00
CA CYS A 673 -6.60 16.97 33.35
C CYS A 673 -6.85 18.41 32.89
N ASN A 674 -5.87 19.30 33.05
CA ASN A 674 -5.94 20.69 32.55
C ASN A 674 -6.10 20.73 31.01
N VAL A 675 -5.32 19.93 30.27
CA VAL A 675 -5.44 19.79 28.79
C VAL A 675 -6.74 19.07 28.37
N CYS A 676 -7.31 18.23 29.24
CA CYS A 676 -8.58 17.56 29.02
C CYS A 676 -9.81 18.44 29.34
N LYS A 677 -9.72 19.35 30.30
CA LYS A 677 -10.67 20.45 30.50
C LYS A 677 -10.65 21.38 29.28
N ALA A 678 -9.58 22.15 29.12
CA ALA A 678 -9.51 23.24 28.15
C ALA A 678 -10.82 24.09 28.16
N ASN A 679 -11.57 24.08 27.06
CA ASN A 679 -12.91 24.69 26.93
C ASN A 679 -13.97 23.60 26.60
N ARG A 680 -13.85 22.39 27.15
CA ARG A 680 -14.83 21.30 26.95
C ARG A 680 -15.92 21.33 28.02
N ASP A 681 -17.06 20.76 27.68
CA ASP A 681 -18.13 20.40 28.62
C ASP A 681 -17.61 19.51 29.77
N GLU A 682 -18.17 19.72 30.97
CA GLU A 682 -17.76 19.05 32.19
C GLU A 682 -18.03 17.54 32.16
N LYS A 683 -19.16 17.11 31.59
CA LYS A 683 -19.49 15.68 31.48
C LYS A 683 -18.53 14.96 30.52
N GLN A 684 -18.22 15.58 29.37
CA GLN A 684 -17.19 15.11 28.46
C GLN A 684 -15.79 15.09 29.11
N MET A 685 -15.48 16.05 29.99
CA MET A 685 -14.24 16.04 30.77
C MET A 685 -14.21 14.87 31.77
N LYS A 686 -15.28 14.66 32.56
CA LYS A 686 -15.43 13.51 33.48
C LYS A 686 -15.23 12.20 32.75
N GLN A 687 -15.91 12.02 31.60
CA GLN A 687 -15.76 10.85 30.74
C GLN A 687 -14.31 10.60 30.32
N MET A 688 -13.61 11.62 29.79
CA MET A 688 -12.21 11.48 29.36
C MET A 688 -11.28 11.12 30.52
N ILE A 689 -11.54 11.64 31.72
CA ILE A 689 -10.76 11.35 32.93
C ILE A 689 -11.03 9.93 33.42
N GLN A 690 -12.28 9.50 33.50
CA GLN A 690 -12.66 8.16 33.96
C GLN A 690 -12.18 7.07 33.00
N LEU A 691 -12.29 7.29 31.67
CA LEU A 691 -11.67 6.41 30.68
C LEU A 691 -10.16 6.27 30.88
N ARG A 692 -9.45 7.35 31.26
CA ARG A 692 -8.02 7.27 31.56
C ARG A 692 -7.75 6.51 32.86
N LYS A 693 -8.57 6.69 33.90
CA LYS A 693 -8.40 5.92 35.14
C LYS A 693 -8.63 4.44 34.89
N TYR A 694 -9.71 4.06 34.19
CA TYR A 694 -9.97 2.66 33.82
C TYR A 694 -8.83 2.08 32.99
N ALA A 695 -8.34 2.80 31.98
CA ALA A 695 -7.19 2.37 31.18
C ALA A 695 -5.93 2.10 32.03
N LEU A 696 -5.65 2.95 33.03
CA LEU A 696 -4.51 2.76 33.94
C LEU A 696 -4.76 1.67 34.99
N PHE A 697 -6.01 1.46 35.41
CA PHE A 697 -6.41 0.43 36.39
C PHE A 697 -6.41 -0.98 35.78
N LYS A 698 -6.89 -1.13 34.55
CA LYS A 698 -6.91 -2.38 33.78
C LYS A 698 -5.67 -2.61 32.89
N GLN A 699 -4.66 -1.73 32.99
CA GLN A 699 -3.44 -1.77 32.18
C GLN A 699 -3.72 -1.92 30.67
N LEU A 700 -4.54 -1.01 30.11
CA LEU A 700 -5.01 -1.06 28.73
C LEU A 700 -4.16 -0.18 27.80
N PRO A 701 -4.16 -0.47 26.47
CA PRO A 701 -3.27 0.19 25.52
C PRO A 701 -3.41 1.72 25.42
N MET A 702 -2.27 2.40 25.39
CA MET A 702 -2.16 3.86 25.22
C MET A 702 -1.14 4.24 24.12
N THR A 703 -1.25 5.43 23.52
CA THR A 703 -0.31 5.89 22.48
C THR A 703 1.10 6.15 23.02
N LEU A 704 2.11 5.99 22.17
CA LEU A 704 3.50 6.30 22.49
C LEU A 704 3.78 7.80 22.76
N THR A 705 4.92 8.04 23.39
CA THR A 705 5.49 9.37 23.71
C THR A 705 6.98 9.52 23.39
N SER A 706 7.70 8.43 23.11
CA SER A 706 9.15 8.41 22.85
C SER A 706 9.43 8.14 21.37
N ASP A 707 10.23 8.98 20.72
CA ASP A 707 10.60 8.83 19.31
C ASP A 707 11.56 7.65 19.12
N GLU A 708 12.59 7.53 19.97
CA GLU A 708 13.42 6.32 20.08
C GLU A 708 12.54 5.08 20.20
N GLY A 709 11.59 5.11 21.14
CA GLY A 709 10.64 4.04 21.37
C GLY A 709 9.74 3.71 20.17
N TYR A 710 9.45 4.69 19.29
CA TYR A 710 8.68 4.54 18.06
C TYR A 710 9.50 3.90 16.94
N GLN A 711 10.67 4.46 16.60
CA GLN A 711 11.51 4.05 15.46
C GLN A 711 11.78 2.54 15.50
N LEU A 712 12.01 2.08 16.71
CA LEU A 712 12.18 0.71 17.14
C LEU A 712 11.05 -0.26 16.82
N LEU A 713 9.81 0.12 17.12
CA LEU A 713 8.65 -0.71 16.81
C LEU A 713 8.53 -0.73 15.28
N ARG A 714 8.80 0.44 14.66
CA ARG A 714 8.79 0.62 13.21
C ARG A 714 9.84 -0.24 12.48
N LYS A 715 11.04 -0.45 13.05
CA LYS A 715 12.07 -1.42 12.59
C LYS A 715 11.50 -2.84 12.61
N GLY A 716 10.98 -3.25 13.77
CA GLY A 716 10.58 -4.62 14.04
C GLY A 716 9.35 -5.10 13.27
N ILE A 717 8.46 -4.20 12.81
CA ILE A 717 7.25 -4.53 12.05
C ILE A 717 7.60 -5.10 10.66
N THR A 718 7.92 -6.39 10.65
CA THR A 718 8.15 -7.26 9.50
C THR A 718 6.93 -8.17 9.29
N GLY A 719 6.45 -8.34 8.05
CA GLY A 719 5.30 -9.22 7.76
C GLY A 719 5.53 -10.70 8.13
N GLY A 720 4.51 -11.53 7.91
CA GLY A 720 4.60 -12.99 8.07
C GLY A 720 5.59 -13.64 7.11
N ILE A 721 6.03 -14.85 7.45
CA ILE A 721 7.01 -15.65 6.69
C ILE A 721 6.59 -15.79 5.21
N SER A 722 7.55 -15.93 4.30
CA SER A 722 7.26 -16.08 2.86
C SER A 722 8.48 -16.72 2.19
N ASN A 723 8.70 -18.01 2.47
CA ASN A 723 9.93 -18.74 2.14
C ASN A 723 9.64 -20.07 1.41
N VAL A 724 10.62 -20.56 0.63
CA VAL A 724 10.62 -21.87 -0.04
C VAL A 724 12.04 -22.44 0.08
N MET A 725 12.17 -23.67 0.56
CA MET A 725 13.47 -24.37 0.63
C MET A 725 13.60 -25.40 -0.51
N HIS A 726 12.69 -26.38 -0.57
CA HIS A 726 12.72 -27.43 -1.60
C HIS A 726 11.69 -27.14 -2.71
N ARG A 727 12.16 -26.83 -3.92
CA ARG A 727 11.30 -26.32 -5.02
C ARG A 727 10.50 -27.37 -5.79
N TYR A 728 10.89 -28.63 -5.70
CA TYR A 728 10.37 -29.71 -6.54
C TYR A 728 10.21 -30.97 -5.68
N ASN A 729 8.96 -31.40 -5.50
CA ASN A 729 8.60 -32.43 -4.53
C ASN A 729 7.49 -33.30 -5.16
N ILE A 730 7.86 -34.47 -5.68
CA ILE A 730 6.98 -35.40 -6.41
C ILE A 730 7.02 -36.78 -5.76
N ALA A 731 5.84 -37.38 -5.59
CA ALA A 731 5.69 -38.69 -4.96
C ALA A 731 6.37 -39.80 -5.77
N GLY A 732 7.17 -40.64 -5.11
CA GLY A 732 7.93 -41.73 -5.73
C GLY A 732 9.21 -41.29 -6.46
N GLU A 733 9.47 -39.99 -6.59
CA GLU A 733 10.63 -39.44 -7.30
C GLU A 733 11.58 -38.69 -6.36
N THR A 734 11.06 -37.75 -5.56
CA THR A 734 11.87 -36.89 -4.70
C THR A 734 12.32 -37.64 -3.44
N LYS A 735 13.63 -37.73 -3.20
CA LYS A 735 14.20 -38.14 -1.90
C LYS A 735 13.99 -37.06 -0.83
N ILE A 736 13.87 -37.45 0.44
CA ILE A 736 13.81 -36.51 1.55
C ILE A 736 15.20 -35.92 1.77
N ASN A 737 15.33 -34.60 1.59
CA ASN A 737 16.60 -33.86 1.62
C ASN A 737 16.77 -33.12 2.95
N HIS A 738 18.00 -33.06 3.45
CA HIS A 738 18.37 -32.31 4.66
C HIS A 738 19.65 -31.50 4.45
N PHE A 739 19.78 -30.43 5.21
CA PHE A 739 21.03 -29.69 5.37
C PHE A 739 21.84 -30.22 6.54
N GLN A 740 23.16 -30.35 6.35
CA GLN A 740 24.13 -30.67 7.39
C GLN A 740 25.25 -29.63 7.39
N PHE A 741 25.55 -29.06 8.55
CA PHE A 741 26.70 -28.22 8.80
C PHE A 741 27.92 -29.05 9.21
N ASP A 742 29.04 -28.76 8.55
CA ASP A 742 30.37 -29.26 8.86
C ASP A 742 31.14 -28.21 9.69
N GLN A 743 31.48 -28.58 10.93
CA GLN A 743 32.17 -27.71 11.89
C GLN A 743 33.65 -27.48 11.56
N GLU A 744 34.30 -28.41 10.84
CA GLU A 744 35.72 -28.29 10.46
C GLU A 744 35.86 -27.36 9.25
N ASN A 745 35.09 -27.61 8.19
CA ASN A 745 35.14 -26.82 6.95
C ASN A 745 34.27 -25.55 6.98
N LYS A 746 33.41 -25.38 8.01
CA LYS A 746 32.40 -24.31 8.13
C LYS A 746 31.47 -24.22 6.92
N CYS A 747 31.19 -25.37 6.31
CA CYS A 747 30.35 -25.51 5.11
C CYS A 747 28.99 -26.11 5.44
N VAL A 748 28.01 -25.88 4.55
CA VAL A 748 26.68 -26.50 4.59
C VAL A 748 26.53 -27.40 3.37
N TYR A 749 26.27 -28.67 3.62
CA TYR A 749 25.96 -29.67 2.60
C TYR A 749 24.45 -29.89 2.55
N SER A 750 23.91 -30.14 1.36
CA SER A 750 22.56 -30.63 1.14
C SER A 750 22.67 -32.12 0.77
N ILE A 751 21.94 -32.96 1.50
CA ILE A 751 22.11 -34.42 1.51
C ILE A 751 20.74 -35.07 1.33
N ASP A 752 20.60 -35.88 0.28
CA ASP A 752 19.43 -36.72 0.10
C ASP A 752 19.54 -37.99 0.94
N SER A 753 18.51 -38.28 1.75
CA SER A 753 18.37 -39.55 2.46
C SER A 753 17.90 -40.68 1.53
N ASP A 754 17.82 -41.91 2.03
CA ASP A 754 17.21 -43.05 1.30
C ASP A 754 15.69 -43.11 1.37
N TYR A 755 15.07 -42.20 2.13
CA TYR A 755 13.62 -42.08 2.19
C TYR A 755 13.08 -41.35 0.96
N VAL A 756 12.15 -41.99 0.23
CA VAL A 756 11.47 -41.39 -0.92
C VAL A 756 10.14 -40.78 -0.48
N MET A 757 9.86 -39.55 -0.92
CA MET A 757 8.62 -38.85 -0.62
C MET A 757 7.41 -39.62 -1.18
N THR A 758 6.35 -39.71 -0.39
CA THR A 758 5.07 -40.34 -0.75
C THR A 758 3.96 -39.33 -1.01
N HIS A 759 3.97 -38.22 -0.26
CA HIS A 759 2.96 -37.16 -0.34
C HIS A 759 3.45 -35.87 0.34
N VAL A 760 2.67 -34.81 0.19
CA VAL A 760 2.82 -33.52 0.88
C VAL A 760 1.59 -33.20 1.73
N VAL A 761 1.80 -32.46 2.82
CA VAL A 761 0.75 -31.94 3.71
C VAL A 761 0.95 -30.45 3.94
N GLN A 762 -0.11 -29.65 3.79
CA GLN A 762 -0.17 -28.23 4.10
C GLN A 762 -1.03 -27.98 5.35
N LEU A 763 -0.47 -27.24 6.30
CA LEU A 763 -1.09 -26.81 7.54
C LEU A 763 -1.45 -25.31 7.47
N ASP A 764 -2.58 -24.93 8.08
CA ASP A 764 -3.05 -23.54 8.27
C ASP A 764 -3.23 -23.24 9.77
N PHE A 765 -2.55 -22.21 10.26
CA PHE A 765 -2.59 -21.78 11.65
C PHE A 765 -3.84 -20.94 11.93
N HIS A 766 -4.76 -21.50 12.71
CA HIS A 766 -5.97 -20.79 13.07
C HIS A 766 -5.69 -19.67 14.12
N SER A 767 -6.11 -18.46 13.78
CA SER A 767 -6.47 -17.37 14.68
C SER A 767 -5.32 -16.57 15.30
N GLN A 768 -4.04 -16.91 15.11
CA GLN A 768 -2.86 -16.34 15.80
C GLN A 768 -2.72 -14.81 16.11
N TYR A 769 -3.45 -13.83 15.55
CA TYR A 769 -3.47 -12.41 16.01
C TYR A 769 -4.45 -12.39 17.17
N PRO A 770 -5.74 -12.75 16.97
CA PRO A 770 -6.65 -13.21 18.00
C PRO A 770 -5.99 -14.15 19.00
N SER A 771 -5.45 -15.30 18.60
CA SER A 771 -4.91 -16.29 19.53
C SER A 771 -3.70 -15.82 20.35
N VAL A 772 -2.96 -14.80 19.89
CA VAL A 772 -1.92 -14.12 20.67
C VAL A 772 -2.48 -13.00 21.56
N MET A 773 -3.57 -12.35 21.13
CA MET A 773 -4.26 -11.28 21.86
C MET A 773 -5.38 -11.76 22.81
N SER A 774 -5.81 -13.02 22.74
CA SER A 774 -6.99 -13.54 23.43
C SER A 774 -6.74 -13.71 24.92
N GLY A 775 -5.51 -14.05 25.30
CA GLY A 775 -5.14 -14.39 26.67
C GLY A 775 -5.52 -15.82 27.07
N GLU A 776 -5.95 -16.66 26.12
CA GLU A 776 -6.22 -18.07 26.38
C GLU A 776 -4.92 -18.83 26.72
N PRO A 777 -4.93 -19.73 27.72
CA PRO A 777 -3.78 -20.56 28.06
C PRO A 777 -3.58 -21.69 27.06
N ASN A 778 -2.33 -22.06 26.76
CA ASN A 778 -2.03 -23.25 25.96
C ASN A 778 -0.77 -23.96 26.46
N ALA A 779 -0.86 -25.29 26.59
CA ALA A 779 0.14 -26.11 27.28
C ALA A 779 1.53 -26.13 26.61
N LEU A 780 1.63 -25.84 25.29
CA LEU A 780 2.93 -25.71 24.62
C LEU A 780 3.67 -24.41 25.00
N ASN A 781 2.99 -23.40 25.54
CA ASN A 781 3.66 -22.22 26.09
C ASN A 781 4.12 -22.51 27.52
N LEU A 782 5.43 -22.64 27.75
CA LEU A 782 6.01 -22.89 29.08
C LEU A 782 6.14 -21.64 29.95
N TYR A 783 5.71 -20.46 29.47
CA TYR A 783 5.96 -19.17 30.11
C TYR A 783 4.67 -18.50 30.63
N ALA A 784 4.81 -17.76 31.73
CA ALA A 784 3.78 -16.88 32.30
C ALA A 784 2.42 -17.58 32.53
N ASN A 785 2.44 -18.69 33.28
CA ASN A 785 1.26 -19.54 33.53
C ASN A 785 0.49 -19.90 32.24
N HIS A 786 1.23 -20.33 31.20
CA HIS A 786 0.73 -20.71 29.88
C HIS A 786 0.07 -19.60 29.03
N ILE A 787 0.04 -18.34 29.50
CA ILE A 787 -0.66 -17.21 28.85
C ILE A 787 0.32 -16.21 28.20
N ILE A 788 -0.05 -15.69 27.02
CA ILE A 788 0.64 -14.56 26.38
C ILE A 788 -0.09 -13.25 26.72
N TYR A 789 0.62 -12.33 27.37
CA TYR A 789 0.09 -11.03 27.80
C TYR A 789 0.44 -9.91 26.80
N MET A 790 -0.47 -8.95 26.61
CA MET A 790 -0.30 -7.78 25.75
C MET A 790 0.13 -6.52 26.54
N PRO A 791 0.97 -5.63 25.97
CA PRO A 791 1.49 -4.47 26.71
C PRO A 791 0.57 -3.25 26.71
N ALA A 792 0.44 -2.63 27.89
CA ALA A 792 -0.33 -1.41 28.10
C ALA A 792 0.35 -0.15 27.52
N GLN A 793 1.55 0.17 28.03
CA GLN A 793 2.23 1.44 27.81
C GLN A 793 3.74 1.26 27.90
N LEU A 794 4.51 2.09 27.21
CA LEU A 794 5.96 2.16 27.38
C LEU A 794 6.27 2.83 28.74
N ILE A 795 6.75 2.05 29.70
CA ILE A 795 7.05 2.52 31.07
C ILE A 795 8.36 3.32 31.10
N GLU A 796 9.43 2.71 30.58
CA GLU A 796 10.79 3.27 30.53
C GLU A 796 11.61 2.56 29.44
N LYS A 797 12.80 3.10 29.16
CA LYS A 797 13.85 2.45 28.36
C LYS A 797 14.99 2.09 29.30
N ILE A 798 15.32 0.81 29.42
CA ILE A 798 16.43 0.34 30.26
C ILE A 798 17.68 0.26 29.39
N THR A 799 18.76 0.89 29.87
CA THR A 799 20.06 0.96 29.17
C THR A 799 21.23 0.51 30.04
N ASP A 800 20.89 -0.04 31.21
CA ASP A 800 21.76 -0.64 32.21
C ASP A 800 21.83 -2.15 31.95
N TYR A 801 23.04 -2.68 31.78
CA TYR A 801 23.24 -4.05 31.31
C TYR A 801 22.78 -5.08 32.35
N ASP A 802 23.13 -4.89 33.62
CA ASP A 802 22.80 -5.83 34.69
C ASP A 802 21.29 -5.87 34.96
N ARG A 803 20.61 -4.72 34.93
CA ARG A 803 19.14 -4.66 35.02
C ARG A 803 18.44 -5.28 33.80
N CYS A 804 18.99 -5.13 32.60
CA CYS A 804 18.48 -5.86 31.43
C CYS A 804 18.67 -7.37 31.59
N LYS A 805 19.84 -7.83 32.03
CA LYS A 805 20.14 -9.25 32.27
C LYS A 805 19.24 -9.84 33.35
N ALA A 806 19.03 -9.14 34.46
CA ALA A 806 18.12 -9.55 35.54
C ALA A 806 16.65 -9.69 35.09
N LEU A 807 16.22 -8.93 34.08
CA LEU A 807 14.88 -9.07 33.48
C LEU A 807 14.80 -10.24 32.48
N ILE A 808 15.80 -10.37 31.61
CA ILE A 808 15.85 -11.43 30.58
C ILE A 808 15.92 -12.82 31.23
N TYR A 809 16.83 -13.02 32.18
CA TYR A 809 17.07 -14.32 32.81
C TYR A 809 16.14 -14.62 33.99
N ASN A 810 15.14 -13.77 34.27
CA ASN A 810 14.23 -13.93 35.42
C ASN A 810 13.55 -15.31 35.42
N THR A 811 13.75 -16.08 36.49
CA THR A 811 13.21 -17.44 36.65
C THR A 811 11.70 -17.46 36.89
N SER A 812 11.11 -16.34 37.30
CA SER A 812 9.65 -16.18 37.45
C SER A 812 8.88 -16.41 36.14
N ARG A 813 9.56 -16.42 34.98
CA ARG A 813 8.96 -16.74 33.68
C ARG A 813 8.29 -18.13 33.65
N PHE A 814 8.78 -19.08 34.45
CA PHE A 814 8.22 -20.43 34.60
C PHE A 814 7.22 -20.55 35.78
N SER A 815 6.74 -19.42 36.33
CA SER A 815 5.79 -19.46 37.44
C SER A 815 4.36 -19.69 36.96
N ASN A 816 3.67 -20.61 37.65
CA ASN A 816 2.23 -20.85 37.51
C ASN A 816 1.40 -20.14 38.59
N ASP A 817 2.01 -19.22 39.38
CA ASP A 817 1.28 -18.35 40.31
C ASP A 817 0.88 -17.03 39.61
N PRO A 818 -0.42 -16.76 39.37
CA PRO A 818 -0.86 -15.50 38.80
C PRO A 818 -0.38 -14.27 39.58
N LEU A 819 -0.24 -14.37 40.90
CA LEU A 819 0.25 -13.26 41.74
C LEU A 819 1.73 -12.96 41.51
N VAL A 820 2.52 -13.88 40.95
CA VAL A 820 3.90 -13.64 40.50
C VAL A 820 3.89 -13.11 39.07
N VAL A 821 3.12 -13.74 38.17
CA VAL A 821 3.05 -13.38 36.74
C VAL A 821 2.49 -11.97 36.53
N ASP A 822 1.42 -11.58 37.23
CA ASP A 822 0.81 -10.23 37.15
C ASP A 822 1.74 -9.09 37.58
N LYS A 823 2.88 -9.41 38.22
CA LYS A 823 3.93 -8.45 38.62
C LYS A 823 5.11 -8.41 37.63
N MET A 824 5.16 -9.31 36.65
CA MET A 824 6.23 -9.32 35.66
C MET A 824 6.11 -8.15 34.67
N LEU A 825 7.25 -7.64 34.23
CA LEU A 825 7.32 -6.62 33.19
C LEU A 825 7.49 -7.28 31.83
N LEU A 826 6.53 -7.07 30.93
CA LEU A 826 6.71 -7.33 29.50
C LEU A 826 7.83 -6.43 28.99
N PHE A 827 9.00 -7.01 28.75
CA PHE A 827 10.17 -6.33 28.22
C PHE A 827 10.39 -6.68 26.76
N VAL A 828 11.28 -5.91 26.15
CA VAL A 828 11.58 -6.02 24.73
C VAL A 828 13.05 -5.66 24.52
N ALA A 829 13.85 -6.56 23.93
CA ALA A 829 15.31 -6.47 23.88
C ALA A 829 15.85 -6.32 22.44
N GLU A 830 16.96 -5.61 22.26
CA GLU A 830 17.76 -5.64 21.03
C GLU A 830 18.98 -6.49 21.38
N ILE A 831 19.25 -7.50 20.59
CA ILE A 831 20.19 -8.57 20.90
C ILE A 831 20.94 -8.94 19.63
N LYS A 832 22.26 -9.08 19.79
CA LYS A 832 23.12 -9.82 18.89
C LYS A 832 23.35 -11.20 19.48
N GLY A 833 23.28 -12.26 18.67
CA GLY A 833 23.43 -13.62 19.16
C GLY A 833 23.45 -14.67 18.05
N HIS A 834 23.76 -15.91 18.44
CA HIS A 834 23.86 -17.06 17.54
C HIS A 834 23.37 -18.34 18.24
N ILE A 835 22.94 -19.34 17.47
CA ILE A 835 22.71 -20.70 17.99
C ILE A 835 24.09 -21.33 18.28
N ASP A 836 24.29 -21.98 19.44
CA ASP A 836 25.56 -22.68 19.75
C ASP A 836 25.93 -23.64 18.61
N GLU A 837 27.17 -23.55 18.11
CA GLU A 837 27.63 -24.31 16.95
C GLU A 837 27.46 -25.83 17.09
N LYS A 838 27.44 -26.35 18.34
CA LYS A 838 27.15 -27.76 18.65
C LYS A 838 25.75 -28.19 18.23
N HIS A 839 24.79 -27.28 18.36
CA HIS A 839 23.36 -27.49 18.08
C HIS A 839 22.96 -26.98 16.69
N LEU A 840 23.91 -26.48 15.88
CA LEU A 840 23.59 -25.89 14.57
C LEU A 840 22.91 -26.89 13.63
N ASN A 841 23.30 -28.17 13.69
CA ASN A 841 22.68 -29.24 12.89
C ASN A 841 21.21 -29.53 13.27
N GLU A 842 20.79 -29.22 14.50
CA GLU A 842 19.39 -29.31 14.94
C GLU A 842 18.54 -28.16 14.39
N ALA A 843 19.17 -27.01 14.13
CA ALA A 843 18.50 -25.77 13.73
C ALA A 843 18.61 -25.44 12.23
N ILE A 844 19.61 -25.96 11.52
CA ILE A 844 19.92 -25.53 10.13
C ILE A 844 18.82 -25.86 9.12
N ASN A 845 18.09 -26.96 9.34
CA ASN A 845 16.95 -27.37 8.52
C ASN A 845 15.73 -26.44 8.67
N TRP A 846 15.65 -25.65 9.76
CA TRP A 846 14.69 -24.57 9.89
C TRP A 846 15.19 -23.49 10.87
N GLY A 847 15.95 -22.52 10.36
CA GLY A 847 16.56 -21.46 11.18
C GLY A 847 15.51 -20.70 12.01
N PRO A 848 15.62 -20.67 13.37
CA PRO A 848 14.53 -20.24 14.23
C PRO A 848 14.37 -18.71 14.33
N ILE A 849 15.29 -17.93 13.78
CA ILE A 849 15.27 -16.46 13.82
C ILE A 849 14.63 -15.92 12.52
N LEU A 850 13.44 -15.33 12.61
CA LEU A 850 12.65 -14.89 11.45
C LEU A 850 12.68 -13.36 11.29
N ARG A 851 13.66 -12.85 10.54
CA ARG A 851 13.99 -11.41 10.47
C ARG A 851 14.14 -10.91 9.04
N ILE A 852 13.97 -9.60 8.85
CA ILE A 852 14.27 -8.92 7.58
C ILE A 852 15.72 -8.46 7.62
N ILE A 853 16.52 -8.91 6.66
CA ILE A 853 17.91 -8.48 6.42
C ILE A 853 18.09 -7.96 4.99
N ASP A 854 19.19 -7.23 4.78
CA ASP A 854 19.61 -6.72 3.48
C ASP A 854 20.67 -7.65 2.86
N ILE A 855 20.29 -8.40 1.82
CA ILE A 855 21.14 -9.42 1.19
C ILE A 855 21.70 -8.87 -0.12
N LYS A 856 23.03 -8.85 -0.27
CA LYS A 856 23.70 -8.47 -1.52
C LYS A 856 23.71 -9.65 -2.51
N THR A 857 23.32 -9.44 -3.75
CA THR A 857 23.29 -10.49 -4.80
C THR A 857 24.63 -10.65 -5.52
N ASN A 858 25.74 -10.64 -4.77
CA ASN A 858 27.09 -10.86 -5.30
C ASN A 858 27.63 -12.25 -4.93
N LYS A 859 28.66 -12.71 -5.66
CA LYS A 859 29.23 -14.07 -5.55
C LYS A 859 29.59 -14.51 -4.12
N GLU A 860 30.05 -13.56 -3.30
CA GLU A 860 30.44 -13.79 -1.90
C GLU A 860 29.24 -14.15 -1.01
N THR A 861 28.11 -13.46 -1.16
CA THR A 861 26.97 -13.57 -0.24
C THR A 861 25.95 -14.64 -0.65
N ILE A 862 25.76 -14.91 -1.94
CA ILE A 862 24.82 -15.94 -2.44
C ILE A 862 25.50 -17.21 -2.96
N GLY A 863 26.83 -17.24 -2.97
CA GLY A 863 27.63 -18.36 -3.49
C GLY A 863 27.77 -18.36 -5.02
N GLU A 864 28.81 -19.06 -5.49
CA GLU A 864 29.18 -19.25 -6.90
C GLU A 864 27.99 -19.69 -7.77
N PHE A 865 27.29 -20.75 -7.37
CA PHE A 865 26.21 -21.35 -8.17
C PHE A 865 25.07 -20.38 -8.44
N MET A 866 24.55 -19.72 -7.39
CA MET A 866 23.44 -18.77 -7.53
C MET A 866 23.86 -17.50 -8.26
N TYR A 867 25.08 -17.00 -8.03
CA TYR A 867 25.58 -15.84 -8.76
C TYR A 867 25.77 -16.12 -10.26
N ASN A 868 26.38 -17.26 -10.61
CA ASN A 868 26.53 -17.68 -12.00
C ASN A 868 25.15 -17.93 -12.65
N HIS A 869 24.17 -18.46 -11.91
CA HIS A 869 22.79 -18.55 -12.38
C HIS A 869 22.18 -17.17 -12.68
N LEU A 870 22.33 -16.17 -11.79
CA LEU A 870 21.84 -14.80 -12.05
C LEU A 870 22.48 -14.18 -13.29
N VAL A 871 23.81 -14.30 -13.44
CA VAL A 871 24.56 -13.76 -14.58
C VAL A 871 24.13 -14.44 -15.90
N ASN A 872 24.09 -15.76 -15.94
CA ASN A 872 23.76 -16.53 -17.14
C ASN A 872 22.32 -16.26 -17.65
N HIS A 873 21.39 -15.98 -16.74
CA HIS A 873 19.98 -15.67 -17.07
C HIS A 873 19.68 -14.16 -17.16
N GLN A 874 20.72 -13.30 -17.16
CA GLN A 874 20.61 -11.83 -17.25
C GLN A 874 19.73 -11.19 -16.15
N LEU A 875 19.72 -11.82 -14.97
CA LEU A 875 18.98 -11.37 -13.79
C LEU A 875 19.79 -10.34 -12.97
N LEU A 876 19.14 -9.67 -12.02
CA LEU A 876 19.74 -8.62 -11.20
C LEU A 876 20.75 -9.18 -10.18
N HIS A 877 22.03 -9.07 -10.50
CA HIS A 877 23.18 -9.33 -9.64
C HIS A 877 23.77 -8.01 -9.08
N ASP A 878 24.66 -8.13 -8.08
CA ASP A 878 25.37 -7.04 -7.39
C ASP A 878 24.49 -5.93 -6.79
N LYS A 879 23.24 -6.26 -6.41
CA LYS A 879 22.31 -5.34 -5.74
C LYS A 879 21.95 -5.81 -4.35
N THR A 880 21.57 -4.87 -3.50
CA THR A 880 21.09 -5.16 -2.13
C THR A 880 19.57 -5.34 -2.15
N ASP A 881 19.11 -6.57 -1.95
CA ASP A 881 17.70 -6.93 -1.81
C ASP A 881 17.32 -7.12 -0.34
N ARG A 882 16.30 -6.37 0.13
CA ARG A 882 15.74 -6.55 1.47
C ARG A 882 14.77 -7.74 1.53
N LYS A 883 15.10 -8.79 2.28
CA LYS A 883 14.33 -10.06 2.34
C LYS A 883 14.03 -10.49 3.78
N LEU A 884 12.83 -11.03 4.00
CA LEU A 884 12.47 -11.76 5.22
C LEU A 884 12.87 -13.23 5.04
N THR A 885 13.63 -13.76 5.99
CA THR A 885 14.12 -15.15 5.93
C THR A 885 14.23 -15.78 7.33
N ASN A 886 14.39 -17.10 7.34
CA ASN A 886 14.94 -17.87 8.46
C ASN A 886 16.45 -17.58 8.59
N LEU A 887 16.95 -17.52 9.82
CA LEU A 887 18.37 -17.35 10.18
C LEU A 887 18.72 -18.25 11.38
N ILE A 888 20.01 -18.56 11.50
CA ILE A 888 20.65 -19.32 12.60
C ILE A 888 21.46 -18.41 13.55
N ASP A 889 21.59 -17.14 13.20
CA ASP A 889 22.19 -16.09 14.03
C ASP A 889 21.48 -14.76 13.76
N THR A 890 21.97 -13.66 14.33
CA THR A 890 21.51 -12.31 14.00
C THR A 890 22.29 -11.67 12.85
N ASN A 891 23.00 -12.44 12.02
CA ASN A 891 23.84 -11.99 10.90
C ASN A 891 24.79 -10.83 11.25
N ASN A 892 25.41 -10.89 12.44
CA ASN A 892 26.14 -9.79 13.09
C ASN A 892 25.37 -8.48 13.34
N GLU A 893 24.12 -8.35 12.90
CA GLU A 893 23.25 -7.21 13.20
C GLU A 893 22.67 -7.30 14.62
N VAL A 894 22.30 -6.13 15.14
CA VAL A 894 21.50 -6.01 16.37
C VAL A 894 20.03 -6.22 16.00
N MET A 895 19.44 -7.31 16.49
CA MET A 895 18.09 -7.74 16.15
C MET A 895 17.13 -7.68 17.33
N SER A 896 15.87 -7.50 17.00
CA SER A 896 14.87 -6.93 17.88
C SER A 896 13.88 -8.03 18.34
N PHE A 897 13.66 -8.29 19.63
CA PHE A 897 12.82 -9.42 20.13
C PHE A 897 11.90 -9.04 21.32
N ASN A 898 10.73 -9.69 21.46
CA ASN A 898 9.96 -9.69 22.72
C ASN A 898 10.45 -10.79 23.69
N ASN A 899 10.03 -10.70 24.94
CA ASN A 899 10.40 -11.66 25.99
C ASN A 899 10.04 -13.12 25.63
N TYR A 900 8.84 -13.39 25.10
CA TYR A 900 8.40 -14.76 24.80
C TYR A 900 9.25 -15.44 23.70
N TYR A 901 9.49 -14.74 22.59
CA TYR A 901 10.30 -15.27 21.50
C TYR A 901 11.78 -15.39 21.92
N LEU A 902 12.30 -14.44 22.69
CA LEU A 902 13.65 -14.53 23.23
C LEU A 902 13.83 -15.72 24.18
N TRP A 903 12.91 -15.92 25.12
CA TRP A 903 12.96 -17.05 26.04
C TRP A 903 12.89 -18.39 25.29
N LEU A 904 12.04 -18.52 24.27
CA LEU A 904 12.01 -19.71 23.42
C LEU A 904 13.35 -19.97 22.71
N LEU A 905 13.98 -18.94 22.13
CA LEU A 905 15.29 -19.08 21.49
C LEU A 905 16.36 -19.54 22.50
N MET A 906 16.39 -18.96 23.70
CA MET A 906 17.35 -19.32 24.75
C MET A 906 17.11 -20.72 25.32
N ASP A 907 15.88 -21.00 25.76
CA ASP A 907 15.52 -22.16 26.58
C ASP A 907 15.11 -23.40 25.74
N THR A 908 14.96 -23.27 24.41
CA THR A 908 14.64 -24.39 23.49
C THR A 908 15.57 -24.48 22.28
N CYS A 909 16.07 -23.37 21.74
CA CYS A 909 16.90 -23.38 20.53
C CYS A 909 18.41 -23.22 20.80
N HIS A 910 18.88 -23.29 22.04
CA HIS A 910 20.31 -23.14 22.40
C HIS A 910 20.95 -21.82 21.92
N PHE A 911 20.16 -20.73 21.91
CA PHE A 911 20.61 -19.40 21.48
C PHE A 911 21.46 -18.67 22.52
N ILE A 912 22.69 -18.36 22.15
CA ILE A 912 23.67 -17.57 22.92
C ILE A 912 23.47 -16.08 22.62
N ILE A 913 23.41 -15.27 23.69
CA ILE A 913 23.37 -13.82 23.62
C ILE A 913 24.80 -13.27 23.67
N ASP A 914 25.30 -12.77 22.54
CA ASP A 914 26.62 -12.14 22.43
C ASP A 914 26.60 -10.71 23.00
N GLU A 915 25.58 -9.94 22.62
CA GLU A 915 25.45 -8.53 22.99
C GLU A 915 23.99 -8.19 23.31
N ILE A 916 23.72 -7.70 24.52
CA ILE A 916 22.44 -7.05 24.83
C ILE A 916 22.56 -5.59 24.41
N ALA A 917 22.24 -5.33 23.15
CA ALA A 917 22.23 -4.00 22.59
C ALA A 917 21.03 -3.18 23.13
N LYS A 918 21.18 -1.86 23.04
CA LYS A 918 20.16 -0.95 23.56
C LYS A 918 19.05 -0.77 22.52
N ASP A 919 17.92 -1.45 22.79
CA ASP A 919 16.52 -1.09 22.44
C ASP A 919 15.76 -1.97 21.36
N ALA A 920 15.33 -3.21 21.68
CA ALA A 920 14.00 -3.87 21.40
C ALA A 920 13.43 -4.29 19.95
N LYS A 921 12.60 -5.39 19.80
CA LYS A 921 11.24 -5.56 19.03
C LYS A 921 10.88 -6.74 17.93
N ASN A 922 9.84 -7.69 17.97
CA ASN A 922 8.40 -7.60 17.40
C ASN A 922 7.41 -8.80 17.00
N GLU A 923 6.31 -9.20 17.80
CA GLU A 923 4.81 -9.20 17.37
C GLU A 923 3.70 -10.51 17.51
N GLY A 924 2.97 -11.32 16.58
CA GLY A 924 1.67 -12.24 16.51
C GLY A 924 1.00 -12.74 15.05
N LEU A 925 -0.22 -13.41 14.80
CA LEU A 925 -0.91 -13.74 13.40
C LEU A 925 -2.50 -13.81 12.91
N GLY A 926 -3.39 -14.88 12.86
CA GLY A 926 -4.93 -14.76 12.58
C GLY A 926 -5.86 -15.87 11.88
N GLN A 927 -7.26 -15.87 11.95
CA GLN A 927 -8.28 -16.75 11.18
C GLN A 927 -9.71 -16.25 10.71
N PHE A 928 -10.77 -16.10 11.54
CA PHE A 928 -12.02 -15.36 11.14
C PHE A 928 -12.23 -14.08 11.96
N CYS A 929 -12.00 -14.20 13.26
CA CYS A 929 -11.28 -13.21 14.04
C CYS A 929 -10.06 -12.61 13.26
N LYS A 930 -9.57 -13.20 12.14
CA LYS A 930 -8.69 -12.53 11.14
C LYS A 930 -9.33 -11.27 10.58
N LEU A 931 -10.53 -11.35 10.00
CA LEU A 931 -11.07 -10.19 9.28
C LEU A 931 -11.24 -8.99 10.22
N ILE A 932 -11.64 -9.24 11.47
CA ILE A 932 -11.64 -8.22 12.51
C ILE A 932 -10.21 -7.92 12.97
N LEU A 933 -9.55 -8.81 13.70
CA LEU A 933 -8.33 -8.50 14.44
C LEU A 933 -7.07 -8.34 13.55
N ASN A 934 -7.05 -8.83 12.30
CA ASN A 934 -6.03 -8.47 11.28
C ASN A 934 -6.26 -7.10 10.68
N SER A 935 -7.51 -6.72 10.45
CA SER A 935 -7.83 -5.35 10.06
C SER A 935 -7.60 -4.39 11.25
N ALA A 936 -7.76 -4.86 12.48
CA ALA A 936 -7.43 -4.11 13.70
C ALA A 936 -5.91 -3.92 13.83
N PHE A 937 -5.12 -5.01 13.81
CA PHE A 937 -3.66 -4.98 13.72
C PHE A 937 -3.18 -4.03 12.62
N GLY A 938 -3.67 -4.16 11.39
CA GLY A 938 -3.25 -3.33 10.27
C GLY A 938 -3.57 -1.84 10.47
N GLY A 939 -4.54 -1.53 11.35
CA GLY A 939 -4.81 -0.17 11.84
C GLY A 939 -3.87 0.26 12.97
N ASP A 940 -3.58 -0.60 13.95
CA ASP A 940 -2.59 -0.29 15.02
C ASP A 940 -1.18 -0.10 14.44
N ALA A 941 -0.80 -0.92 13.45
CA ALA A 941 0.49 -0.97 12.77
C ALA A 941 0.67 0.07 11.66
N LEU A 942 -0.38 0.83 11.33
CA LEU A 942 -0.48 1.69 10.14
C LEU A 942 0.74 2.63 9.99
N ASN A 943 1.60 2.40 9.00
CA ASN A 943 2.71 3.32 8.77
C ASN A 943 2.24 4.59 8.05
N SER A 944 1.86 5.60 8.83
CA SER A 944 1.47 6.94 8.35
C SER A 944 2.54 7.68 7.52
N GLU A 945 3.81 7.28 7.58
CA GLU A 945 4.91 7.81 6.75
C GLU A 945 4.78 7.36 5.28
N LYS A 946 4.32 6.12 5.05
CA LYS A 946 4.24 5.52 3.71
C LYS A 946 3.04 6.01 2.89
N TYR A 947 2.16 6.83 3.46
CA TYR A 947 0.97 7.37 2.78
C TYR A 947 1.12 8.84 2.40
N SER A 948 1.38 9.08 1.11
CA SER A 948 1.14 10.37 0.46
C SER A 948 -0.32 10.82 0.60
N ASN A 949 -0.56 12.13 0.51
CA ASN A 949 -1.90 12.69 0.41
C ASN A 949 -2.29 12.88 -1.06
N THR A 950 -3.41 12.31 -1.50
CA THR A 950 -4.07 12.79 -2.72
C THR A 950 -4.86 14.04 -2.38
N ARG A 951 -4.77 15.06 -3.22
CA ARG A 951 -5.58 16.29 -3.17
C ARG A 951 -6.30 16.42 -4.51
N LEU A 952 -7.55 16.83 -4.49
CA LEU A 952 -8.21 17.30 -5.71
C LEU A 952 -7.91 18.80 -5.84
N LEU A 953 -7.36 19.20 -6.99
CA LEU A 953 -6.92 20.57 -7.27
C LEU A 953 -7.29 20.94 -8.71
N SER A 954 -7.69 22.19 -8.91
CA SER A 954 -7.88 22.76 -10.26
C SER A 954 -6.55 22.94 -10.99
N ALA A 955 -6.54 23.07 -12.32
CA ALA A 955 -5.34 23.17 -13.15
C ALA A 955 -4.36 24.21 -12.59
N ASN A 956 -4.86 25.41 -12.32
CA ASN A 956 -4.11 26.52 -11.71
C ASN A 956 -3.50 26.19 -10.33
N LYS A 957 -4.18 25.38 -9.50
CA LYS A 957 -3.68 24.94 -8.19
C LYS A 957 -2.72 23.75 -8.31
N THR A 958 -2.91 22.91 -9.33
CA THR A 958 -2.06 21.77 -9.67
C THR A 958 -0.69 22.23 -10.14
N PHE A 959 -0.64 23.23 -11.03
CA PHE A 959 0.60 23.92 -11.41
C PHE A 959 1.36 24.49 -10.19
N ILE A 960 0.67 25.21 -9.30
CA ILE A 960 1.29 25.70 -8.05
C ILE A 960 1.81 24.54 -7.19
N GLN A 961 1.11 23.40 -7.18
CA GLN A 961 1.47 22.22 -6.41
C GLN A 961 2.66 21.44 -7.02
N HIS A 962 2.82 21.43 -8.35
CA HIS A 962 3.97 20.85 -9.07
C HIS A 962 5.29 21.49 -8.64
N MET A 963 5.31 22.82 -8.49
CA MET A 963 6.49 23.60 -8.07
C MET A 963 6.85 23.48 -6.58
N MET A 964 6.14 22.64 -5.81
CA MET A 964 6.47 22.35 -4.41
C MET A 964 7.23 21.03 -4.31
N GLY A 965 8.30 20.99 -3.52
CA GLY A 965 9.20 19.82 -3.45
C GLY A 965 8.53 18.53 -2.94
N GLY A 966 7.34 18.62 -2.35
CA GLY A 966 6.53 17.47 -1.96
C GLY A 966 5.65 16.87 -3.07
N PHE A 967 5.68 17.36 -4.30
CA PHE A 967 4.95 16.75 -5.41
C PHE A 967 5.46 15.33 -5.75
N ILE A 968 4.55 14.41 -6.08
CA ILE A 968 4.88 13.06 -6.55
C ILE A 968 4.38 12.84 -7.98
N HIS A 969 3.08 13.01 -8.22
CA HIS A 969 2.43 12.81 -9.52
C HIS A 969 1.04 13.46 -9.53
N SER A 970 0.49 13.77 -10.70
CA SER A 970 -0.88 14.28 -10.88
C SER A 970 -1.58 13.57 -12.02
N THR A 971 -2.82 13.13 -11.78
CA THR A 971 -3.68 12.50 -12.80
C THR A 971 -4.89 13.39 -13.09
N GLU A 972 -5.11 13.68 -14.36
CA GLU A 972 -6.25 14.44 -14.89
C GLU A 972 -7.57 13.63 -14.75
N LEU A 973 -8.58 14.24 -14.12
CA LEU A 973 -9.92 13.66 -13.94
C LEU A 973 -10.96 14.33 -14.85
N ASN A 974 -10.90 15.66 -14.98
CA ASN A 974 -11.63 16.46 -15.97
C ASN A 974 -10.79 17.72 -16.33
N GLU A 975 -11.33 18.59 -17.18
CA GLU A 975 -10.65 19.75 -17.77
C GLU A 975 -10.09 20.78 -16.76
N ASP A 976 -10.68 20.91 -15.56
CA ASP A 976 -10.12 21.72 -14.46
C ASP A 976 -10.08 20.95 -13.12
N LEU A 977 -9.85 19.63 -13.15
CA LEU A 977 -9.73 18.82 -11.94
C LEU A 977 -8.68 17.70 -12.06
N TYR A 978 -7.72 17.73 -11.13
CA TYR A 978 -6.61 16.78 -11.06
C TYR A 978 -6.53 16.13 -9.68
N ALA A 979 -6.32 14.81 -9.66
CA ALA A 979 -5.89 14.07 -8.49
C ALA A 979 -4.37 14.21 -8.33
N VAL A 980 -3.94 15.16 -7.49
CA VAL A 980 -2.54 15.48 -7.23
C VAL A 980 -2.05 14.75 -5.99
N GLN A 981 -1.09 13.85 -6.17
CA GLN A 981 -0.44 13.09 -5.12
C GLN A 981 0.75 13.90 -4.57
N VAL A 982 0.67 14.23 -3.29
CA VAL A 982 1.61 15.12 -2.57
C VAL A 982 2.10 14.41 -1.31
N ASP A 983 3.40 14.40 -1.08
CA ASP A 983 3.99 13.80 0.10
C ASP A 983 3.86 14.69 1.35
N LYS A 984 3.99 14.07 2.53
CA LYS A 984 3.81 14.73 3.83
C LYS A 984 5.16 14.90 4.53
N GLU A 985 5.62 16.14 4.73
CA GLU A 985 6.77 16.43 5.61
C GLU A 985 6.58 15.86 7.02
N HIS A 986 5.34 15.85 7.52
CA HIS A 986 5.00 15.47 8.89
C HIS A 986 3.86 14.46 8.89
N CYS A 987 4.02 13.39 9.67
CA CYS A 987 2.98 12.40 9.94
C CYS A 987 2.69 12.32 11.45
N ARG A 988 1.69 11.54 11.86
CA ARG A 988 1.34 11.35 13.28
C ARG A 988 1.08 9.87 13.55
N CYS A 989 1.78 9.32 14.54
CA CYS A 989 1.39 8.05 15.13
C CYS A 989 0.42 8.34 16.29
N ASN A 990 -0.83 7.94 16.12
CA ASN A 990 -1.90 8.08 17.10
C ASN A 990 -2.52 6.71 17.48
N THR A 991 -1.80 5.63 17.19
CA THR A 991 -2.21 4.23 17.37
C THR A 991 -1.43 3.58 18.51
N CYS A 992 -1.88 2.43 18.98
CA CYS A 992 -1.12 1.62 19.93
C CYS A 992 -0.09 0.79 19.16
N LEU A 993 0.96 1.45 18.67
CA LEU A 993 2.05 0.79 17.96
C LEU A 993 2.82 -0.20 18.86
N GLN A 994 2.68 -0.13 20.20
CA GLN A 994 3.13 -1.18 21.12
C GLN A 994 2.18 -2.39 21.22
N VAL A 995 1.00 -2.35 20.60
CA VAL A 995 0.11 -3.51 20.47
C VAL A 995 0.15 -4.05 19.04
N ALA A 996 0.38 -3.20 18.04
CA ALA A 996 1.14 -3.61 16.85
C ALA A 996 2.65 -3.76 17.15
N TYR A 997 2.96 -4.30 18.33
CA TYR A 997 4.30 -4.71 18.77
C TYR A 997 4.32 -6.11 19.44
N PHE A 998 3.18 -6.59 19.94
CA PHE A 998 2.96 -8.00 20.30
C PHE A 998 1.93 -8.68 19.33
N VAL A 999 1.88 -8.28 18.04
CA VAL A 999 1.03 -8.78 16.93
C VAL A 999 1.60 -9.22 15.48
N LEU A 1000 2.88 -9.18 14.99
CA LEU A 1000 3.69 -10.08 14.03
C LEU A 1000 4.82 -11.18 14.45
N ASP A 1001 5.70 -11.12 15.52
CA ASP A 1001 6.59 -12.21 16.12
C ASP A 1001 5.98 -13.21 17.13
N SER A 1002 5.09 -12.94 18.08
CA SER A 1002 4.58 -13.99 18.99
C SER A 1002 3.87 -15.12 18.21
N ALA A 1003 3.55 -14.90 16.92
CA ALA A 1003 3.31 -15.96 15.95
C ALA A 1003 4.59 -16.64 15.48
N LYS A 1004 5.67 -15.93 15.17
CA LYS A 1004 7.01 -16.51 14.97
C LYS A 1004 7.45 -17.35 16.19
N PHE A 1005 7.15 -16.93 17.42
CA PHE A 1005 7.18 -17.77 18.63
C PHE A 1005 6.28 -18.99 18.47
N TRP A 1006 4.98 -18.86 18.17
CA TRP A 1006 4.11 -20.02 17.97
C TRP A 1006 4.54 -20.97 16.84
N TYR A 1007 5.15 -20.45 15.77
CA TYR A 1007 5.75 -21.18 14.66
C TYR A 1007 6.97 -21.97 15.13
N VAL A 1008 7.94 -21.30 15.75
CA VAL A 1008 9.15 -21.92 16.31
C VAL A 1008 8.77 -22.91 17.41
N ASN A 1009 7.78 -22.61 18.24
CA ASN A 1009 7.30 -23.45 19.34
C ASN A 1009 6.58 -24.69 18.81
N PHE A 1010 5.72 -24.54 17.80
CA PHE A 1010 5.11 -25.69 17.12
C PHE A 1010 6.18 -26.55 16.44
N ILE A 1011 7.19 -25.97 15.80
CA ILE A 1011 8.25 -26.75 15.13
C ILE A 1011 9.16 -27.44 16.16
N TYR A 1012 9.75 -26.72 17.10
CA TYR A 1012 10.76 -27.27 18.02
C TYR A 1012 10.18 -28.00 19.24
N ASN A 1013 9.05 -27.55 19.79
CA ASN A 1013 8.43 -28.16 20.98
C ASN A 1013 7.29 -29.14 20.66
N PHE A 1014 6.81 -29.22 19.42
CA PHE A 1014 5.88 -30.26 18.98
C PHE A 1014 6.44 -31.10 17.82
N MET A 1015 6.56 -30.57 16.59
CA MET A 1015 6.91 -31.35 15.39
C MET A 1015 8.21 -32.15 15.55
N ASN A 1016 9.31 -31.49 15.91
CA ASN A 1016 10.64 -32.08 16.06
C ASN A 1016 10.70 -33.15 17.17
N LYS A 1017 9.72 -33.18 18.09
CA LYS A 1017 9.65 -34.14 19.21
C LYS A 1017 8.70 -35.29 18.91
N VAL A 1018 7.55 -35.02 18.30
CA VAL A 1018 6.53 -36.02 17.95
C VAL A 1018 6.88 -36.85 16.71
N TYR A 1019 7.50 -36.23 15.69
CA TYR A 1019 7.71 -36.86 14.38
C TYR A 1019 9.18 -37.15 14.06
N ASP A 1020 9.39 -38.18 13.23
CA ASP A 1020 10.68 -38.53 12.65
C ASP A 1020 11.04 -37.56 11.51
N MET A 1021 11.77 -36.51 11.87
CA MET A 1021 12.27 -35.52 10.93
C MET A 1021 13.21 -36.13 9.87
N SER A 1022 13.81 -37.31 10.06
CA SER A 1022 14.63 -37.92 9.00
C SER A 1022 13.79 -38.30 7.75
N ARG A 1023 12.48 -38.52 7.95
CA ARG A 1023 11.50 -38.92 6.93
C ARG A 1023 10.63 -37.76 6.41
N MET A 1024 10.94 -36.52 6.80
CA MET A 1024 10.16 -35.32 6.43
C MET A 1024 11.03 -34.09 6.16
N HIS A 1025 10.71 -33.27 5.14
CA HIS A 1025 11.38 -31.97 4.94
C HIS A 1025 10.41 -30.81 4.70
N PHE A 1026 10.88 -29.59 4.96
CA PHE A 1026 10.07 -28.37 4.90
C PHE A 1026 10.07 -27.74 3.49
N VAL A 1027 8.95 -27.83 2.78
CA VAL A 1027 8.84 -27.38 1.38
C VAL A 1027 8.79 -25.84 1.29
N GLN A 1028 7.75 -25.25 1.90
CA GLN A 1028 7.49 -23.81 1.85
C GLN A 1028 6.63 -23.36 3.02
N GLY A 1029 6.64 -22.05 3.31
CA GLY A 1029 5.75 -21.45 4.30
C GLY A 1029 5.39 -20.03 3.93
N ASP A 1030 4.10 -19.74 3.96
CA ASP A 1030 3.56 -18.42 3.69
C ASP A 1030 2.61 -17.98 4.80
N THR A 1031 3.04 -16.93 5.51
CA THR A 1031 2.34 -16.13 6.50
C THR A 1031 1.81 -16.94 7.67
N ASP A 1032 0.74 -17.69 7.45
CA ASP A 1032 -0.07 -18.53 8.34
C ASP A 1032 -0.05 -20.02 7.95
N SER A 1033 0.73 -20.42 6.94
CA SER A 1033 0.82 -21.80 6.44
C SER A 1033 2.23 -22.42 6.50
N LEU A 1034 2.28 -23.75 6.51
CA LEU A 1034 3.49 -24.58 6.33
C LEU A 1034 3.16 -25.74 5.39
N THR A 1035 4.06 -26.10 4.48
CA THR A 1035 3.98 -27.33 3.68
C THR A 1035 5.17 -28.24 3.98
N TRP A 1036 4.88 -29.51 4.25
CA TRP A 1036 5.86 -30.57 4.51
C TRP A 1036 5.76 -31.66 3.45
N ALA A 1037 6.92 -32.23 3.08
CA ALA A 1037 7.06 -33.45 2.31
C ALA A 1037 7.25 -34.64 3.25
N ILE A 1038 6.62 -35.79 2.98
CA ILE A 1038 6.56 -36.93 3.91
C ILE A 1038 6.85 -38.26 3.20
N SER A 1039 7.78 -39.05 3.75
CA SER A 1039 8.03 -40.44 3.38
C SER A 1039 7.25 -41.41 4.28
N GLY A 1040 5.94 -41.53 4.01
CA GLY A 1040 5.03 -42.46 4.67
C GLY A 1040 4.96 -43.82 3.98
N ASN A 1041 3.79 -44.44 3.98
CA ASN A 1041 3.51 -45.72 3.35
C ASN A 1041 3.00 -45.52 1.91
N PRO A 1042 3.74 -45.97 0.88
CA PRO A 1042 3.38 -45.73 -0.52
C PRO A 1042 2.14 -46.51 -0.99
N ASN A 1043 1.66 -47.48 -0.21
CA ASN A 1043 0.44 -48.24 -0.51
C ASN A 1043 -0.83 -47.61 0.09
N ARG A 1044 -0.68 -46.56 0.92
CA ARG A 1044 -1.79 -45.79 1.50
C ARG A 1044 -1.94 -44.48 0.74
N SER A 1045 -3.14 -43.90 0.78
CA SER A 1045 -3.38 -42.59 0.16
C SER A 1045 -2.75 -41.46 1.00
N PRO A 1046 -2.58 -40.24 0.45
CA PRO A 1046 -2.12 -39.05 1.16
C PRO A 1046 -2.96 -38.63 2.39
N ASP A 1047 -4.12 -39.25 2.64
CA ASP A 1047 -4.92 -39.09 3.86
C ASP A 1047 -4.28 -39.71 5.11
N GLN A 1048 -3.23 -40.51 4.96
CA GLN A 1048 -2.38 -40.99 6.07
C GLN A 1048 -1.66 -39.88 6.85
N LEU A 1049 -1.52 -38.68 6.25
CA LEU A 1049 -0.88 -37.50 6.83
C LEU A 1049 0.46 -37.83 7.52
N PHE A 1050 0.56 -37.63 8.84
CA PHE A 1050 1.78 -37.83 9.61
C PHE A 1050 1.83 -39.20 10.33
N GLU A 1051 0.85 -40.08 10.19
CA GLU A 1051 0.74 -41.33 10.97
C GLU A 1051 1.99 -42.20 10.89
N GLU A 1052 2.45 -42.45 9.67
CA GLU A 1052 3.57 -43.36 9.37
C GLU A 1052 4.95 -42.79 9.79
N VAL A 1053 5.01 -41.56 10.30
CA VAL A 1053 6.22 -40.84 10.73
C VAL A 1053 6.15 -40.35 12.19
N ILE A 1054 5.17 -40.81 12.98
CA ILE A 1054 5.17 -40.62 14.44
C ILE A 1054 6.33 -41.40 15.06
N LYS A 1055 7.13 -40.77 15.93
CA LYS A 1055 8.14 -41.43 16.76
C LYS A 1055 7.82 -41.42 18.26
N ASP A 1056 7.01 -40.46 18.71
CA ASP A 1056 6.55 -40.36 20.10
C ASP A 1056 5.01 -40.21 20.14
N GLN A 1057 4.35 -41.34 20.34
CA GLN A 1057 2.89 -41.43 20.43
C GLN A 1057 2.35 -40.86 21.75
N GLU A 1058 3.09 -40.99 22.86
CA GLU A 1058 2.62 -40.49 24.17
C GLU A 1058 2.62 -38.96 24.18
N LEU A 1059 3.65 -38.34 23.59
CA LEU A 1059 3.73 -36.90 23.41
C LEU A 1059 2.68 -36.37 22.43
N LEU A 1060 2.38 -37.12 21.35
CA LEU A 1060 1.26 -36.81 20.46
C LEU A 1060 -0.07 -36.82 21.22
N ASP A 1061 -0.40 -37.91 21.91
CA ASP A 1061 -1.66 -38.07 22.62
C ASP A 1061 -1.83 -37.06 23.77
N ARG A 1062 -0.73 -36.56 24.35
CA ARG A 1062 -0.75 -35.51 25.38
C ARG A 1062 -1.06 -34.10 24.86
N TYR A 1063 -0.72 -33.79 23.61
CA TYR A 1063 -0.78 -32.41 23.07
C TYR A 1063 -1.65 -32.23 21.82
N LYS A 1064 -2.04 -33.30 21.12
CA LYS A 1064 -2.87 -33.22 19.90
C LYS A 1064 -4.13 -32.38 20.09
N ASP A 1065 -4.81 -32.52 21.24
CA ASP A 1065 -6.09 -31.86 21.53
C ASP A 1065 -5.95 -30.37 21.89
N CYS A 1066 -4.71 -29.86 22.03
CA CYS A 1066 -4.41 -28.43 22.17
C CYS A 1066 -3.56 -27.87 21.01
N VAL A 1067 -3.44 -28.63 19.90
CA VAL A 1067 -2.61 -28.32 18.74
C VAL A 1067 -3.41 -28.45 17.44
N PHE A 1068 -4.14 -29.54 17.25
CA PHE A 1068 -4.94 -29.81 16.05
C PHE A 1068 -6.43 -29.58 16.32
N SER A 1069 -7.14 -29.00 15.35
CA SER A 1069 -8.59 -28.81 15.47
C SER A 1069 -9.37 -30.11 15.29
N GLU A 1070 -10.13 -30.53 16.30
CA GLU A 1070 -11.15 -31.56 16.15
C GLU A 1070 -12.15 -31.23 15.04
N ASN A 1071 -12.54 -32.24 14.24
CA ASN A 1071 -13.67 -32.20 13.31
C ASN A 1071 -13.68 -31.01 12.31
N GLY A 1072 -12.51 -30.42 12.02
CA GLY A 1072 -12.37 -29.27 11.13
C GLY A 1072 -12.88 -27.93 11.70
N ILE A 1073 -13.23 -27.86 12.99
CA ILE A 1073 -13.74 -26.65 13.64
C ILE A 1073 -12.58 -25.69 13.93
N LYS A 1074 -12.56 -24.51 13.31
CA LYS A 1074 -11.45 -23.54 13.47
C LYS A 1074 -11.48 -22.85 14.85
N GLN A 1075 -10.74 -23.42 15.79
CA GLN A 1075 -10.52 -22.89 17.15
C GLN A 1075 -9.30 -21.95 17.23
N GLU A 1076 -9.19 -21.14 18.29
CA GLU A 1076 -8.00 -20.31 18.52
C GLU A 1076 -6.84 -21.14 19.10
N LEU A 1077 -5.60 -20.71 18.84
CA LEU A 1077 -4.32 -21.42 19.09
C LEU A 1077 -4.12 -22.77 18.35
N HIS A 1078 -5.13 -23.27 17.62
CA HIS A 1078 -5.08 -24.56 16.92
C HIS A 1078 -4.63 -24.47 15.45
N ILE A 1079 -4.30 -25.61 14.87
CA ILE A 1079 -3.86 -25.78 13.48
C ILE A 1079 -4.82 -26.74 12.78
N GLY A 1080 -5.14 -26.45 11.52
CA GLY A 1080 -5.88 -27.35 10.64
C GLY A 1080 -4.99 -27.86 9.51
N VAL A 1081 -5.28 -29.06 8.99
CA VAL A 1081 -4.79 -29.47 7.67
C VAL A 1081 -5.61 -28.71 6.62
N GLU A 1082 -4.93 -27.89 5.81
CA GLU A 1082 -5.58 -27.14 4.72
C GLU A 1082 -5.69 -28.00 3.47
N LYS A 1083 -4.60 -28.68 3.09
CA LYS A 1083 -4.47 -29.48 1.86
C LYS A 1083 -3.50 -30.63 2.07
N TYR A 1084 -3.65 -31.67 1.26
CA TYR A 1084 -2.68 -32.75 1.14
C TYR A 1084 -2.78 -33.37 -0.28
N GLY A 1085 -1.77 -34.10 -0.70
CA GLY A 1085 -1.74 -34.71 -2.04
C GLY A 1085 -0.34 -35.19 -2.44
N TYR A 1086 -0.19 -35.70 -3.66
CA TYR A 1086 1.06 -36.34 -4.09
C TYR A 1086 2.20 -35.34 -4.42
N ASN A 1087 1.90 -34.23 -5.09
CA ASN A 1087 2.91 -33.35 -5.69
C ASN A 1087 2.85 -31.91 -5.16
N CYS A 1088 4.01 -31.29 -4.93
CA CYS A 1088 4.17 -29.84 -4.77
C CYS A 1088 5.38 -29.29 -5.54
N ILE A 1089 5.14 -28.33 -6.42
CA ILE A 1089 6.18 -27.56 -7.11
C ILE A 1089 6.10 -26.11 -6.62
N ALA A 1090 7.14 -25.65 -5.93
CA ALA A 1090 7.24 -24.32 -5.33
C ALA A 1090 8.40 -23.54 -5.97
N LEU A 1091 8.13 -22.73 -6.99
CA LEU A 1091 9.18 -22.04 -7.73
C LEU A 1091 9.73 -20.84 -6.96
N SER A 1092 8.85 -20.12 -6.27
CA SER A 1092 9.16 -19.01 -5.38
C SER A 1092 7.97 -18.73 -4.44
N PRO A 1093 8.17 -17.96 -3.35
CA PRO A 1093 7.09 -17.71 -2.39
C PRO A 1093 5.85 -17.08 -3.04
N LYS A 1094 4.67 -17.67 -2.77
CA LYS A 1094 3.37 -17.34 -3.40
C LYS A 1094 3.27 -17.65 -4.90
N ASN A 1095 4.16 -18.49 -5.42
CA ASN A 1095 4.17 -19.03 -6.79
C ASN A 1095 4.36 -20.56 -6.73
N ILE A 1096 3.30 -21.28 -6.37
CA ILE A 1096 3.33 -22.72 -6.05
C ILE A 1096 2.20 -23.48 -6.76
N ILE A 1097 2.38 -24.79 -6.94
CA ILE A 1097 1.34 -25.77 -7.26
C ILE A 1097 1.31 -26.81 -6.14
N ILE A 1098 0.10 -27.19 -5.71
CA ILE A 1098 -0.15 -28.38 -4.88
C ILE A 1098 -1.30 -29.14 -5.52
N ASN A 1099 -1.07 -30.39 -5.92
CA ASN A 1099 -2.11 -31.29 -6.47
C ASN A 1099 -3.03 -30.61 -7.53
N ASN A 1100 -2.42 -30.09 -8.61
CA ASN A 1100 -3.06 -29.28 -9.67
C ASN A 1100 -3.66 -27.91 -9.29
N GLU A 1101 -3.73 -27.52 -8.01
CA GLU A 1101 -4.13 -26.16 -7.64
C GLU A 1101 -2.97 -25.17 -7.78
N ILE A 1102 -3.12 -24.18 -8.67
CA ILE A 1102 -2.10 -23.17 -8.97
C ILE A 1102 -2.33 -21.90 -8.14
N VAL A 1103 -1.31 -21.49 -7.38
CA VAL A 1103 -1.25 -20.20 -6.68
C VAL A 1103 -0.15 -19.36 -7.31
N LEU A 1104 -0.50 -18.29 -8.03
CA LEU A 1104 0.45 -17.37 -8.68
C LEU A 1104 0.22 -15.90 -8.32
N LYS A 1105 1.30 -15.22 -7.91
CA LYS A 1105 1.24 -13.84 -7.41
C LYS A 1105 0.91 -12.83 -8.51
N GLY A 1106 -0.31 -12.31 -8.47
CA GLY A 1106 -0.76 -11.24 -9.37
C GLY A 1106 -0.83 -11.64 -10.84
N VAL A 1107 -1.02 -12.92 -11.15
CA VAL A 1107 -1.48 -13.43 -12.45
C VAL A 1107 -2.99 -13.64 -12.35
N ILE A 1108 -3.76 -13.28 -13.38
CA ILE A 1108 -5.17 -13.67 -13.47
C ILE A 1108 -5.25 -15.01 -14.23
N LEU A 1109 -5.35 -16.12 -13.51
CA LEU A 1109 -5.40 -17.48 -14.09
C LEU A 1109 -6.59 -17.67 -15.05
N ASP A 1110 -7.75 -17.09 -14.71
CA ASP A 1110 -8.95 -17.00 -15.57
C ASP A 1110 -8.67 -16.47 -17.00
N LEU A 1111 -7.60 -15.68 -17.18
CA LEU A 1111 -7.20 -15.07 -18.45
C LEU A 1111 -5.95 -15.74 -19.07
N ASN A 1112 -5.36 -16.72 -18.40
CA ASN A 1112 -4.10 -17.34 -18.76
C ASN A 1112 -4.12 -18.88 -18.64
N PRO A 1113 -5.08 -19.58 -19.30
CA PRO A 1113 -5.23 -21.03 -19.21
C PRO A 1113 -4.03 -21.82 -19.79
N GLN A 1114 -3.13 -21.16 -20.51
CA GLN A 1114 -1.86 -21.75 -20.94
C GLN A 1114 -0.87 -22.02 -19.80
N ILE A 1115 -1.12 -21.48 -18.60
CA ILE A 1115 -0.28 -21.70 -17.41
C ILE A 1115 -0.85 -22.87 -16.61
N ASN A 1116 -0.12 -23.98 -16.61
CA ASN A 1116 -0.50 -25.28 -16.04
C ASN A 1116 0.70 -25.95 -15.31
N GLU A 1117 0.52 -27.16 -14.78
CA GLU A 1117 1.60 -27.91 -14.10
C GLU A 1117 2.82 -28.13 -15.01
N GLN A 1118 2.61 -28.54 -16.27
CA GLN A 1118 3.68 -28.67 -17.25
C GLN A 1118 4.45 -27.37 -17.48
N THR A 1119 3.81 -26.20 -17.32
CA THR A 1119 4.49 -24.90 -17.41
C THR A 1119 5.49 -24.74 -16.26
N PHE A 1120 5.14 -25.15 -15.04
CA PHE A 1120 6.05 -25.10 -13.90
C PHE A 1120 7.22 -26.08 -14.07
N VAL A 1121 6.94 -27.30 -14.55
CA VAL A 1121 7.97 -28.31 -14.88
C VAL A 1121 8.91 -27.81 -15.99
N ASP A 1122 8.38 -27.17 -17.04
CA ASP A 1122 9.18 -26.61 -18.14
C ASP A 1122 10.00 -25.39 -17.71
N CYS A 1123 9.53 -24.59 -16.75
CA CYS A 1123 10.33 -23.54 -16.13
C CYS A 1123 11.58 -24.12 -15.41
N ILE A 1124 11.43 -25.20 -14.63
CA ILE A 1124 12.56 -25.86 -13.97
C ILE A 1124 13.47 -26.56 -14.98
N ASN A 1125 12.91 -27.50 -15.75
CA ASN A 1125 13.69 -28.49 -16.51
C ASN A 1125 14.22 -27.95 -17.84
N LYS A 1126 13.65 -26.84 -18.36
CA LYS A 1126 14.01 -26.25 -19.66
C LYS A 1126 14.36 -24.76 -19.58
N GLY A 1127 14.35 -24.15 -18.39
CA GLY A 1127 14.67 -22.73 -18.18
C GLY A 1127 13.72 -21.75 -18.90
N THR A 1128 12.48 -22.17 -19.21
CA THR A 1128 11.56 -21.36 -20.03
C THR A 1128 10.85 -20.26 -19.24
N ILE A 1129 10.70 -19.07 -19.81
CA ILE A 1129 9.95 -17.96 -19.20
C ILE A 1129 8.50 -17.98 -19.69
N ALA A 1130 7.57 -18.28 -18.79
CA ALA A 1130 6.13 -18.18 -19.07
C ALA A 1130 5.66 -16.73 -19.00
N THR A 1131 4.82 -16.30 -19.95
CA THR A 1131 4.27 -14.94 -19.97
C THR A 1131 2.75 -14.94 -19.84
N ALA A 1132 2.22 -13.96 -19.11
CA ALA A 1132 0.80 -13.76 -18.87
C ALA A 1132 0.33 -12.42 -19.41
N ILE A 1133 -0.95 -12.36 -19.80
CA ILE A 1133 -1.68 -11.13 -20.09
C ILE A 1133 -2.61 -10.86 -18.91
N ASN A 1134 -2.39 -9.75 -18.21
CA ASN A 1134 -3.33 -9.23 -17.23
C ASN A 1134 -4.20 -8.15 -17.90
N ALA A 1135 -5.52 -8.28 -17.81
CA ALA A 1135 -6.45 -7.19 -18.09
C ALA A 1135 -6.76 -6.41 -16.80
N THR A 1136 -6.83 -5.08 -16.87
CA THR A 1136 -7.28 -4.25 -15.75
C THR A 1136 -7.91 -2.95 -16.23
N LEU A 1137 -8.92 -2.46 -15.51
CA LEU A 1137 -9.49 -1.14 -15.77
C LEU A 1137 -8.58 -0.04 -15.20
N ALA A 1138 -8.46 1.10 -15.89
CA ALA A 1138 -7.76 2.29 -15.42
C ALA A 1138 -8.31 3.56 -16.08
N GLN A 1139 -8.17 4.71 -15.42
CA GLN A 1139 -8.61 5.99 -15.94
C GLN A 1139 -7.49 6.66 -16.75
N ARG A 1140 -7.80 7.17 -17.94
CA ARG A 1140 -6.87 7.84 -18.88
C ARG A 1140 -7.61 9.04 -19.49
N LYS A 1141 -7.08 10.26 -19.32
CA LYS A 1141 -7.71 11.53 -19.74
C LYS A 1141 -9.19 11.61 -19.32
N GLY A 1142 -9.40 11.58 -18.01
CA GLY A 1142 -10.72 11.54 -17.37
C GLY A 1142 -11.61 10.31 -17.67
N THR A 1143 -11.21 9.38 -18.54
CA THR A 1143 -12.12 8.38 -19.13
C THR A 1143 -11.71 6.95 -18.74
N MET A 1144 -12.68 6.07 -18.49
CA MET A 1144 -12.46 4.69 -18.01
C MET A 1144 -12.14 3.74 -19.18
N SER A 1145 -11.03 3.01 -19.11
CA SER A 1145 -10.60 2.09 -20.18
C SER A 1145 -10.06 0.75 -19.65
N MET A 1146 -10.18 -0.31 -20.45
CA MET A 1146 -9.55 -1.62 -20.19
C MET A 1146 -8.14 -1.67 -20.82
N LEU A 1147 -7.14 -1.73 -19.95
CA LEU A 1147 -5.74 -1.96 -20.30
C LEU A 1147 -5.44 -3.46 -20.30
N LYS A 1148 -4.78 -3.97 -21.34
CA LYS A 1148 -4.08 -5.25 -21.32
C LYS A 1148 -2.58 -4.99 -21.17
N MET A 1149 -1.95 -5.66 -20.21
CA MET A 1149 -0.51 -5.63 -19.98
C MET A 1149 0.07 -7.04 -20.08
N LYS A 1150 1.08 -7.24 -20.94
CA LYS A 1150 1.87 -8.47 -20.95
C LYS A 1150 2.98 -8.38 -19.91
N LYS A 1151 3.12 -9.42 -19.08
CA LYS A 1151 4.19 -9.55 -18.08
C LYS A 1151 4.80 -10.96 -18.10
N ASN A 1152 5.98 -11.11 -17.52
CA ASN A 1152 6.46 -12.43 -17.12
C ASN A 1152 5.59 -12.94 -15.96
N ALA A 1153 5.25 -14.22 -16.01
CA ALA A 1153 4.35 -14.89 -15.07
C ALA A 1153 5.11 -15.87 -14.19
N ILE A 1154 6.04 -16.59 -14.81
CA ILE A 1154 6.98 -17.53 -14.21
C ILE A 1154 8.33 -17.32 -14.92
N THR A 1155 9.40 -17.37 -14.15
CA THR A 1155 10.81 -17.15 -14.53
C THR A 1155 11.67 -18.07 -13.68
#